data_AF-A0A1F3TS25-F1
#
_entry.id   AF-A0A1F3TS25-F1
#
_cell.length_a   1.000
_cell.length_b   1.000
_cell.length_c   1.000
_cell.angle_alpha   90.00
_cell.angle_beta   90.00
_cell.angle_gamma   90.00
#
_symmetry.space_group_name_H-M   'P 1'
#
loop_
_entity.id
_entity.type
_entity.pdbx_description
1 polymer ?
#
loop_
_entity_poly.entity_id
_entity_poly.type
_entity_poly.pdbx_seq_one_letter_code
_entity_poly.pdbx_strand_id
1 'polypeptide(L)'
;MLKNPVRIVTAASLFDGHDASINIMRRILQDCGAEVIHLGHNRSVHDVAKSVLQEGAQGVCVSSYQGGHMEYFKYLRDLLDQAGASYVKIYGGGGGVIVHDEKKELEDYGISQIFHPDDGRKLGLQGMIEMIVQGCDFDILEAQKKIAQKKNIFAGDQIPSINIGLALTAIENGHQVHSLDSFGLSSFASSQGKKPLVLGITGTGGAGKSSLIDELSQRFLNAYPGKKLGIVCVDPSKRKTGGSLLGDRIRMNALSRPNIYMRSVASRGSGKEIASTLPDILNFMRSLDFDFIIAETSGIGQGNMAITEVSDLSMYVMTSDFGAQSQLEKIDMIDFADFVAVNKADRRGAQDALRDVTKQYKRSRKIFNDDIQVPVFLTQASQFNDGGMNQLFFAVTDVLAEKKTLPAIDPVFKNTVLSADEHVIIPADRQNYLAEIAANARRYKNRTEQLAIKASQLGALDILKNESLIDPAQMEEKKSELKKDFIAGEIESLQNWDQLVQTYAQDELIFKVRDREIRQSLVSKSLSGTKIRKVVLPKLSDWGDRFRFFRYENIPGEFPYTAGVFPLKRADEDPKRMFAGEGTPERTNKRFHYLCKGEKAHRLSTAFDSVTLYGQDPDQRPDIFGKVGESGVSICTLNDMKKLYAGFDLCDPNTSVSMTINGPAPMILAFYFNTAIDQQVEKREKELGRKLSSAEFAETEKKTVQLVRGTVQADILKEDQGQNTCIFSINFALKMMGDIQQYFTQNQIKNFYSVSISGYHIAEAGANPISQLAFTLSNGFTFVEYYLSRGLQIDDFAPNLSFFFSNGLDPEYAVLGRVARRIWSVAMRDLYKGNDRSQKLKYHIQTSGRSLHAQEIDFNDIRTTLQALIALQDNCNSLHTNAYDEAITTPTEDSVRRAMAIQMIINREFGVSKNENPTQGSYFIQELTDLVEEAVLEEFKRLNERGGVLGAMETQYQRSKIQEESMYYEHLKHSGELPIIGVNTFINPKTLAAGYVPEKIELARASQEEKNTQLKNVQQFQIDHQSDADRELKNLKAAALKGDNIFAALLKASRHCSLFQMSQALYEVGGQYRRNL
;
A
#
# COMPACT_ATOMS: atom_id res chain seq x y z
N MET A 1 1.11 14.05 -36.86
CA MET A 1 -0.28 14.05 -36.38
C MET A 1 -0.88 12.69 -36.70
N LEU A 2 -1.67 12.14 -35.78
CA LEU A 2 -2.33 10.84 -35.94
C LEU A 2 -3.39 10.91 -37.03
N LYS A 3 -3.51 9.84 -37.83
CA LYS A 3 -4.54 9.73 -38.87
C LYS A 3 -5.87 9.26 -38.32
N ASN A 4 -5.83 8.46 -37.25
CA ASN A 4 -7.00 7.87 -36.59
C ASN A 4 -7.05 8.28 -35.11
N PRO A 5 -8.23 8.25 -34.47
CA PRO A 5 -8.34 8.40 -33.02
C PRO A 5 -7.78 7.13 -32.33
N VAL A 6 -6.51 7.19 -31.93
CA VAL A 6 -5.81 6.06 -31.29
C VAL A 6 -6.24 5.90 -29.84
N ARG A 7 -6.80 4.74 -29.50
CA ARG A 7 -7.18 4.32 -28.14
C ARG A 7 -6.24 3.24 -27.63
N ILE A 8 -5.67 3.44 -26.44
CA ILE A 8 -4.71 2.51 -25.83
C ILE A 8 -5.14 2.18 -24.41
N VAL A 9 -5.25 0.89 -24.11
CA VAL A 9 -5.46 0.39 -22.74
C VAL A 9 -4.10 0.25 -22.05
N THR A 10 -3.97 0.75 -20.83
CA THR A 10 -2.72 0.63 -20.04
C THR A 10 -3.00 -0.01 -18.69
N ALA A 11 -2.17 -0.98 -18.28
CA ALA A 11 -2.32 -1.69 -17.02
C ALA A 11 -0.99 -2.24 -16.49
N ALA A 12 -0.90 -2.51 -15.18
CA ALA A 12 0.07 -3.48 -14.66
C ALA A 12 -0.56 -4.87 -14.57
N SER A 13 0.25 -5.91 -14.72
CA SER A 13 -0.19 -7.32 -14.76
C SER A 13 -0.89 -7.77 -13.48
N LEU A 14 -1.44 -8.99 -13.49
CA LEU A 14 -2.15 -9.54 -12.34
C LEU A 14 -1.20 -9.68 -11.14
N PHE A 15 -1.67 -9.32 -9.95
CA PHE A 15 -0.90 -9.33 -8.71
C PHE A 15 0.38 -8.50 -8.75
N ASP A 16 0.41 -7.49 -9.62
CA ASP A 16 1.54 -6.58 -9.75
C ASP A 16 1.15 -5.17 -9.29
N GLY A 17 1.82 -4.69 -8.26
CA GLY A 17 1.69 -3.34 -7.72
C GLY A 17 2.60 -2.31 -8.39
N HIS A 18 3.54 -2.73 -9.25
CA HIS A 18 4.53 -1.85 -9.86
C HIS A 18 3.92 -1.03 -11.01
N ASP A 19 3.37 0.14 -10.68
CA ASP A 19 2.70 1.02 -11.63
C ASP A 19 3.51 2.27 -12.01
N ALA A 20 4.66 2.51 -11.38
CA ALA A 20 5.49 3.68 -11.64
C ALA A 20 5.87 3.79 -13.13
N SER A 21 6.33 2.69 -13.72
CA SER A 21 6.73 2.64 -15.14
C SER A 21 5.55 2.90 -16.10
N ILE A 22 4.41 2.23 -15.90
CA ILE A 22 3.24 2.40 -16.77
C ILE A 22 2.60 3.78 -16.61
N ASN A 23 2.68 4.39 -15.42
CA ASN A 23 2.25 5.77 -15.17
C ASN A 23 3.07 6.81 -15.95
N ILE A 24 4.38 6.62 -16.07
CA ILE A 24 5.24 7.47 -16.91
C ILE A 24 4.84 7.29 -18.38
N MET A 25 4.73 6.04 -18.85
CA MET A 25 4.39 5.74 -20.24
C MET A 25 3.03 6.34 -20.65
N ARG A 26 1.98 6.20 -19.83
CA ARG A 26 0.64 6.73 -20.16
C ARG A 26 0.60 8.26 -20.29
N ARG A 27 1.42 8.99 -19.51
CA ARG A 27 1.46 10.45 -19.56
C ARG A 27 2.00 10.91 -20.92
N ILE A 28 3.08 10.28 -21.37
CA ILE A 28 3.70 10.57 -22.67
C ILE A 28 2.78 10.12 -23.83
N LEU A 29 2.09 8.98 -23.70
CA LEU A 29 1.06 8.54 -24.68
C LEU A 29 -0.06 9.58 -24.84
N GLN A 30 -0.57 10.12 -23.73
CA GLN A 30 -1.60 11.16 -23.74
C GLN A 30 -1.08 12.45 -24.42
N ASP A 31 0.17 12.82 -24.15
CA ASP A 31 0.78 14.02 -24.74
C ASP A 31 1.05 13.85 -26.24
N CYS A 32 1.21 12.61 -26.72
CA CYS A 32 1.30 12.27 -28.15
C CYS A 32 -0.08 12.22 -28.87
N GLY A 33 -1.18 12.49 -28.15
CA GLY A 33 -2.52 12.59 -28.73
C GLY A 33 -3.38 11.34 -28.63
N ALA A 34 -2.94 10.29 -27.92
CA ALA A 34 -3.74 9.10 -27.70
C ALA A 34 -4.85 9.30 -26.64
N GLU A 35 -5.97 8.61 -26.81
CA GLU A 35 -6.99 8.41 -25.78
C GLU A 35 -6.56 7.20 -24.92
N VAL A 36 -6.10 7.46 -23.69
CA VAL A 36 -5.56 6.42 -22.81
C VAL A 36 -6.60 5.97 -21.80
N ILE A 37 -7.02 4.70 -21.89
CA ILE A 37 -7.86 4.03 -20.90
C ILE A 37 -6.94 3.39 -19.88
N HIS A 38 -6.77 4.05 -18.73
CA HIS A 38 -5.88 3.55 -17.70
C HIS A 38 -6.62 2.67 -16.69
N LEU A 39 -6.19 1.42 -16.56
CA LEU A 39 -6.78 0.46 -15.61
C LEU A 39 -6.04 0.44 -14.26
N GLY A 40 -4.90 1.10 -14.14
CA GLY A 40 -4.05 1.00 -12.95
C GLY A 40 -3.33 -0.34 -12.85
N HIS A 41 -3.13 -0.81 -11.63
CA HIS A 41 -2.33 -2.00 -11.31
C HIS A 41 -3.19 -3.23 -10.97
N ASN A 42 -2.56 -4.40 -10.79
CA ASN A 42 -3.21 -5.66 -10.44
C ASN A 42 -4.41 -5.98 -11.36
N ARG A 43 -4.18 -6.21 -12.66
CA ARG A 43 -5.25 -6.52 -13.61
C ARG A 43 -5.09 -7.90 -14.23
N SER A 44 -6.14 -8.72 -14.11
CA SER A 44 -6.19 -10.02 -14.77
C SER A 44 -6.19 -9.87 -16.28
N VAL A 45 -5.76 -10.91 -16.98
CA VAL A 45 -5.85 -10.93 -18.45
C VAL A 45 -7.30 -10.78 -18.90
N HIS A 46 -8.25 -11.32 -18.13
CA HIS A 46 -9.69 -11.15 -18.37
C HIS A 46 -10.12 -9.69 -18.30
N ASP A 47 -9.72 -8.96 -17.25
CA ASP A 47 -10.08 -7.54 -17.09
C ASP A 47 -9.51 -6.68 -18.23
N VAL A 48 -8.25 -6.93 -18.60
CA VAL A 48 -7.56 -6.21 -19.68
C VAL A 48 -8.22 -6.51 -21.02
N ALA A 49 -8.40 -7.80 -21.36
CA ALA A 49 -9.05 -8.20 -22.60
C ALA A 49 -10.48 -7.66 -22.68
N LYS A 50 -11.30 -7.82 -21.63
CA LYS A 50 -12.66 -7.29 -21.57
C LYS A 50 -12.66 -5.78 -21.78
N SER A 51 -11.76 -5.05 -21.16
CA SER A 51 -11.64 -3.60 -21.34
C SER A 51 -11.25 -3.22 -22.77
N VAL A 52 -10.27 -3.88 -23.37
CA VAL A 52 -9.89 -3.67 -24.78
C VAL A 52 -11.07 -3.86 -25.72
N LEU A 53 -11.85 -4.93 -25.52
CA LEU A 53 -13.00 -5.27 -26.36
C LEU A 53 -14.16 -4.29 -26.19
N GLN A 54 -14.47 -3.88 -24.96
CA GLN A 54 -15.54 -2.91 -24.68
C GLN A 54 -15.18 -1.50 -25.20
N GLU A 55 -13.92 -1.10 -25.03
CA GLU A 55 -13.44 0.23 -25.41
C GLU A 55 -13.13 0.38 -26.90
N GLY A 56 -13.04 -0.72 -27.65
CA GLY A 56 -12.65 -0.70 -29.07
C GLY A 56 -11.23 -0.17 -29.27
N ALA A 57 -10.27 -0.63 -28.46
CA ALA A 57 -8.90 -0.11 -28.49
C ALA A 57 -8.02 -0.73 -29.60
N GLN A 58 -7.10 0.05 -30.17
CA GLN A 58 -6.10 -0.41 -31.14
C GLN A 58 -4.95 -1.16 -30.48
N GLY A 59 -4.60 -0.81 -29.24
CA GLY A 59 -3.46 -1.39 -28.56
C GLY A 59 -3.61 -1.46 -27.04
N VAL A 60 -2.74 -2.27 -26.45
CA VAL A 60 -2.62 -2.46 -25.01
C VAL A 60 -1.15 -2.44 -24.60
N CYS A 61 -0.84 -1.74 -23.50
CA CYS A 61 0.48 -1.70 -22.90
C CYS A 61 0.42 -2.26 -21.47
N VAL A 62 1.25 -3.26 -21.17
CA VAL A 62 1.27 -3.94 -19.88
C VAL A 62 2.66 -3.90 -19.23
N SER A 63 2.74 -3.47 -17.97
CA SER A 63 3.94 -3.68 -17.14
C SER A 63 3.84 -4.99 -16.34
N SER A 64 4.93 -5.77 -16.26
CA SER A 64 4.98 -7.03 -15.50
C SER A 64 6.33 -7.23 -14.80
N TYR A 65 6.36 -7.01 -13.49
CA TYR A 65 7.57 -7.10 -12.64
C TYR A 65 7.57 -8.28 -11.65
N GLN A 66 6.47 -9.04 -11.56
CA GLN A 66 6.30 -10.13 -10.57
C GLN A 66 6.60 -11.53 -11.13
N GLY A 67 7.14 -11.63 -12.34
CA GLY A 67 7.21 -12.89 -13.09
C GLY A 67 5.84 -13.37 -13.60
N GLY A 68 5.81 -14.57 -14.19
CA GLY A 68 4.64 -15.13 -14.88
C GLY A 68 4.22 -14.35 -16.15
N HIS A 69 5.12 -13.51 -16.68
CA HIS A 69 4.87 -12.68 -17.87
C HIS A 69 4.68 -13.53 -19.12
N MET A 70 5.39 -14.66 -19.22
CA MET A 70 5.26 -15.57 -20.37
C MET A 70 3.82 -16.05 -20.53
N GLU A 71 3.24 -16.58 -19.45
CA GLU A 71 1.86 -17.05 -19.41
C GLU A 71 0.88 -15.89 -19.57
N TYR A 72 1.12 -14.75 -18.91
CA TYR A 72 0.24 -13.58 -18.97
C TYR A 72 0.10 -13.03 -20.40
N PHE A 73 1.21 -12.78 -21.09
CA PHE A 73 1.20 -12.20 -22.44
C PHE A 73 0.66 -13.17 -23.49
N LYS A 74 1.06 -14.44 -23.43
CA LYS A 74 0.53 -15.48 -24.32
C LYS A 74 -0.98 -15.64 -24.12
N TYR A 75 -1.44 -15.67 -22.88
CA TYR A 75 -2.85 -15.78 -22.58
C TYR A 75 -3.65 -14.56 -23.07
N LEU A 76 -3.09 -13.35 -22.96
CA LEU A 76 -3.71 -12.14 -23.49
C LEU A 76 -3.85 -12.19 -25.02
N ARG A 77 -2.80 -12.62 -25.73
CA ARG A 77 -2.85 -12.83 -27.18
C ARG A 77 -3.92 -13.85 -27.56
N ASP A 78 -3.93 -15.00 -26.88
CA ASP A 78 -4.89 -16.08 -27.11
C ASP A 78 -6.34 -15.62 -26.89
N LEU A 79 -6.64 -14.93 -25.79
CA LEU A 79 -8.00 -14.43 -25.52
C LEU A 79 -8.43 -13.40 -26.57
N LEU A 80 -7.55 -12.48 -26.96
CA LEU A 80 -7.87 -11.48 -27.99
C LEU A 80 -8.10 -12.15 -29.35
N ASP A 81 -7.35 -13.18 -29.71
CA ASP A 81 -7.57 -13.94 -30.95
C ASP A 81 -8.90 -14.71 -30.92
N GLN A 82 -9.19 -15.40 -29.82
CA GLN A 82 -10.45 -16.11 -29.62
C GLN A 82 -11.67 -15.18 -29.66
N ALA A 83 -11.53 -13.95 -29.16
CA ALA A 83 -12.58 -12.93 -29.20
C ALA A 83 -12.77 -12.32 -30.60
N GLY A 84 -11.86 -12.56 -31.54
CA GLY A 84 -11.90 -11.96 -32.87
C GLY A 84 -11.24 -10.58 -32.96
N ALA A 85 -10.30 -10.27 -32.06
CA ALA A 85 -9.57 -9.02 -31.95
C ALA A 85 -8.06 -9.20 -32.19
N SER A 86 -7.69 -10.01 -33.19
CA SER A 86 -6.28 -10.26 -33.56
C SER A 86 -5.53 -9.03 -34.04
N TYR A 87 -6.25 -7.97 -34.44
CA TYR A 87 -5.69 -6.68 -34.83
C TYR A 87 -5.04 -5.89 -33.68
N VAL A 88 -5.40 -6.18 -32.42
CA VAL A 88 -4.92 -5.42 -31.27
C VAL A 88 -3.41 -5.63 -31.10
N LYS A 89 -2.68 -4.52 -31.01
CA LYS A 89 -1.23 -4.51 -30.76
C LYS A 89 -0.94 -4.61 -29.27
N ILE A 90 -0.03 -5.51 -28.89
CA ILE A 90 0.34 -5.75 -27.49
C ILE A 90 1.77 -5.31 -27.28
N TYR A 91 1.98 -4.40 -26.33
CA TYR A 91 3.28 -3.90 -25.90
C TYR A 91 3.50 -4.22 -24.43
N GLY A 92 4.75 -4.46 -24.03
CA GLY A 92 5.06 -4.79 -22.65
C GLY A 92 6.44 -4.37 -22.16
N GLY A 93 6.65 -4.45 -20.85
CA GLY A 93 7.96 -4.24 -20.22
C GLY A 93 7.96 -4.71 -18.75
N GLY A 94 9.13 -5.12 -18.25
CA GLY A 94 9.29 -5.66 -16.90
C GLY A 94 10.66 -5.41 -16.28
N GLY A 95 11.41 -4.43 -16.79
CA GLY A 95 12.79 -4.22 -16.37
C GLY A 95 13.67 -5.44 -16.69
N GLY A 96 14.52 -5.83 -15.74
CA GLY A 96 15.40 -7.00 -15.85
C GLY A 96 14.70 -8.35 -15.65
N VAL A 97 13.40 -8.36 -15.29
CA VAL A 97 12.62 -9.59 -15.02
C VAL A 97 12.33 -10.37 -16.30
N ILE A 98 12.16 -9.68 -17.43
CA ILE A 98 11.96 -10.30 -18.74
C ILE A 98 13.30 -10.37 -19.46
N VAL A 99 13.91 -11.54 -19.51
CA VAL A 99 15.23 -11.71 -20.14
C VAL A 99 15.14 -11.69 -21.67
N HIS A 100 16.27 -11.48 -22.35
CA HIS A 100 16.32 -11.37 -23.83
C HIS A 100 15.71 -12.57 -24.56
N ASP A 101 15.95 -13.79 -24.08
CA ASP A 101 15.39 -15.02 -24.68
C ASP A 101 13.85 -15.02 -24.59
N GLU A 102 13.29 -14.59 -23.46
CA GLU A 102 11.84 -14.52 -23.22
C GLU A 102 11.17 -13.40 -24.02
N LYS A 103 11.84 -12.23 -24.10
CA LYS A 103 11.41 -11.14 -24.98
C LYS A 103 11.24 -11.65 -26.41
N LYS A 104 12.26 -12.35 -26.94
CA LYS A 104 12.22 -12.89 -28.30
C LYS A 104 11.09 -13.90 -28.46
N GLU A 105 10.93 -14.82 -27.50
CA GLU A 105 9.86 -15.82 -27.54
C GLU A 105 8.46 -15.19 -27.53
N LEU A 106 8.24 -14.12 -26.75
CA LEU A 106 6.98 -13.38 -26.72
C LEU A 106 6.73 -12.65 -28.05
N GLU A 107 7.75 -12.02 -28.63
CA GLU A 107 7.64 -11.33 -29.92
C GLU A 107 7.34 -12.34 -31.06
N ASP A 108 8.02 -13.49 -31.06
CA ASP A 108 7.76 -14.60 -32.01
C ASP A 108 6.35 -15.20 -31.84
N TYR A 109 5.78 -15.15 -30.63
CA TYR A 109 4.41 -15.60 -30.34
C TYR A 109 3.32 -14.65 -30.88
N GLY A 110 3.66 -13.38 -31.14
CA GLY A 110 2.72 -12.37 -31.66
C GLY A 110 2.53 -11.14 -30.77
N ILE A 111 3.39 -10.95 -29.76
CA ILE A 111 3.48 -9.67 -29.04
C ILE A 111 4.23 -8.66 -29.92
N SER A 112 3.76 -7.41 -29.97
CA SER A 112 4.28 -6.43 -30.93
C SER A 112 5.68 -5.92 -30.57
N GLN A 113 5.95 -5.71 -29.28
CA GLN A 113 7.28 -5.39 -28.75
C GLN A 113 7.30 -5.57 -27.23
N ILE A 114 8.37 -6.15 -26.69
CA ILE A 114 8.69 -6.08 -25.26
C ILE A 114 9.91 -5.17 -25.06
N PHE A 115 9.82 -4.14 -24.23
CA PHE A 115 10.94 -3.20 -23.99
C PHE A 115 11.84 -3.68 -22.85
N HIS A 116 13.09 -4.05 -23.18
CA HIS A 116 14.15 -4.36 -22.21
C HIS A 116 14.84 -3.06 -21.73
N PRO A 117 15.48 -2.98 -20.55
CA PRO A 117 16.25 -1.81 -20.12
C PRO A 117 17.27 -1.29 -21.14
N ASP A 118 17.84 -2.17 -21.96
CA ASP A 118 18.72 -1.78 -23.07
C ASP A 118 18.01 -0.96 -24.16
N ASP A 119 16.75 -1.25 -24.43
CA ASP A 119 15.93 -0.51 -25.38
C ASP A 119 15.65 0.90 -24.85
N GLY A 120 15.35 1.02 -23.55
CA GLY A 120 15.19 2.31 -22.88
C GLY A 120 16.45 3.18 -22.96
N ARG A 121 17.63 2.57 -22.84
CA ARG A 121 18.92 3.26 -23.03
C ARG A 121 19.14 3.70 -24.48
N LYS A 122 18.75 2.89 -25.47
CA LYS A 122 18.98 3.14 -26.90
C LYS A 122 17.99 4.13 -27.52
N LEU A 123 16.70 3.96 -27.22
CA LEU A 123 15.58 4.72 -27.82
C LEU A 123 15.20 5.94 -26.99
N GLY A 124 15.51 5.94 -25.70
CA GLY A 124 14.91 6.84 -24.72
C GLY A 124 13.42 6.57 -24.51
N LEU A 125 12.83 7.21 -23.50
CA LEU A 125 11.40 7.08 -23.21
C LEU A 125 10.54 7.56 -24.39
N GLN A 126 10.89 8.70 -24.99
CA GLN A 126 10.14 9.29 -26.10
C GLN A 126 10.11 8.37 -27.33
N GLY A 127 11.26 7.79 -27.71
CA GLY A 127 11.34 6.90 -28.88
C GLY A 127 10.53 5.63 -28.73
N MET A 128 10.45 5.07 -27.52
CA MET A 128 9.58 3.91 -27.24
C MET A 128 8.10 4.26 -27.43
N ILE A 129 7.66 5.43 -26.98
CA ILE A 129 6.27 5.87 -27.11
C ILE A 129 5.89 6.16 -28.56
N GLU A 130 6.76 6.79 -29.33
CA GLU A 130 6.53 7.05 -30.75
C GLU A 130 6.30 5.75 -31.54
N MET A 131 7.07 4.70 -31.22
CA MET A 131 6.88 3.36 -31.80
C MET A 131 5.50 2.78 -31.48
N ILE A 132 5.05 2.87 -30.21
CA ILE A 132 3.74 2.36 -29.78
C ILE A 132 2.63 3.10 -30.53
N VAL A 133 2.69 4.42 -30.56
CA VAL A 133 1.64 5.28 -31.15
C VAL A 133 1.55 5.05 -32.66
N GLN A 134 2.68 4.98 -33.37
CA GLN A 134 2.71 4.70 -34.80
C GLN A 134 2.17 3.31 -35.13
N GLY A 135 2.52 2.29 -34.32
CA GLY A 135 2.01 0.92 -34.52
C GLY A 135 0.51 0.77 -34.28
N CYS A 136 -0.10 1.69 -33.52
CA CYS A 136 -1.52 1.72 -33.21
C CYS A 136 -2.34 2.67 -34.11
N ASP A 137 -1.73 3.43 -35.02
CA ASP A 137 -2.44 4.39 -35.90
C ASP A 137 -3.08 3.71 -37.11
N PHE A 138 -4.18 2.98 -36.88
CA PHE A 138 -4.99 2.33 -37.92
C PHE A 138 -6.50 2.36 -37.60
N ASP A 139 -7.31 2.16 -38.65
CA ASP A 139 -8.77 2.03 -38.54
C ASP A 139 -9.16 0.60 -38.12
N ILE A 140 -9.78 0.48 -36.94
CA ILE A 140 -10.20 -0.82 -36.39
C ILE A 140 -11.36 -1.45 -37.19
N LEU A 141 -12.21 -0.64 -37.84
CA LEU A 141 -13.36 -1.16 -38.59
C LEU A 141 -12.89 -1.87 -39.86
N GLU A 142 -11.89 -1.31 -40.54
CA GLU A 142 -11.24 -1.95 -41.69
C GLU A 142 -10.39 -3.16 -41.29
N ALA A 143 -9.70 -3.09 -40.15
CA ALA A 143 -8.96 -4.23 -39.61
C ALA A 143 -9.90 -5.41 -39.30
N GLN A 144 -11.06 -5.13 -38.71
CA GLN A 144 -12.02 -6.17 -38.31
C GLN A 144 -12.63 -6.93 -39.49
N LYS A 145 -12.85 -6.28 -40.64
CA LYS A 145 -13.41 -6.93 -41.84
C LYS A 145 -12.61 -8.16 -42.29
N LYS A 146 -11.33 -8.26 -41.90
CA LYS A 146 -10.41 -9.33 -42.28
C LYS A 146 -10.46 -10.54 -41.34
N ILE A 147 -11.26 -10.52 -40.27
CA ILE A 147 -11.27 -11.53 -39.20
C ILE A 147 -12.63 -12.26 -39.19
N ALA A 148 -12.57 -13.60 -39.31
CA ALA A 148 -13.75 -14.42 -39.61
C ALA A 148 -14.52 -14.98 -38.39
N GLN A 149 -14.20 -14.61 -37.14
CA GLN A 149 -14.89 -15.12 -35.94
C GLN A 149 -15.17 -14.01 -34.92
N LYS A 150 -16.41 -13.98 -34.40
CA LYS A 150 -16.83 -13.19 -33.23
C LYS A 150 -17.46 -14.16 -32.23
N LYS A 151 -16.80 -14.44 -31.11
CA LYS A 151 -17.36 -15.28 -30.04
C LYS A 151 -17.29 -14.52 -28.73
N ASN A 152 -18.34 -14.66 -27.93
CA ASN A 152 -18.26 -14.26 -26.55
C ASN A 152 -17.42 -15.32 -25.80
N ILE A 153 -16.27 -14.88 -25.27
CA ILE A 153 -15.28 -15.74 -24.62
C ILE A 153 -15.37 -15.73 -23.09
N PHE A 154 -16.18 -14.84 -22.51
CA PHE A 154 -16.28 -14.68 -21.06
C PHE A 154 -17.42 -15.56 -20.52
N ALA A 155 -17.07 -16.63 -19.82
CA ALA A 155 -18.02 -17.56 -19.24
C ALA A 155 -19.01 -16.86 -18.30
N GLY A 156 -20.30 -17.13 -18.45
CA GLY A 156 -21.36 -16.54 -17.61
C GLY A 156 -21.70 -15.07 -17.90
N ASP A 157 -20.96 -14.40 -18.78
CA ASP A 157 -21.29 -13.05 -19.25
C ASP A 157 -22.10 -13.14 -20.55
N GLN A 158 -23.29 -12.54 -20.60
CA GLN A 158 -24.14 -12.57 -21.78
C GLN A 158 -23.90 -11.38 -22.71
N ILE A 159 -23.08 -10.40 -22.31
CA ILE A 159 -22.91 -9.15 -23.05
C ILE A 159 -21.88 -9.34 -24.18
N PRO A 160 -22.25 -9.10 -25.47
CA PRO A 160 -21.36 -9.24 -26.62
C PRO A 160 -20.37 -8.06 -26.71
N SER A 161 -19.38 -8.04 -25.82
CA SER A 161 -18.50 -6.89 -25.58
C SER A 161 -17.79 -6.36 -26.83
N ILE A 162 -17.23 -7.23 -27.67
CA ILE A 162 -16.54 -6.81 -28.92
C ILE A 162 -17.50 -6.17 -29.93
N ASN A 163 -18.69 -6.76 -30.10
CA ASN A 163 -19.68 -6.30 -31.07
C ASN A 163 -20.19 -4.90 -30.70
N ILE A 164 -20.47 -4.68 -29.41
CA ILE A 164 -20.88 -3.37 -28.89
C ILE A 164 -19.72 -2.37 -29.01
N GLY A 165 -18.50 -2.76 -28.62
CA GLY A 165 -17.32 -1.88 -28.69
C GLY A 165 -17.01 -1.38 -30.10
N LEU A 166 -17.16 -2.24 -31.12
CA LEU A 166 -17.02 -1.87 -32.53
C LEU A 166 -18.15 -0.94 -33.01
N ALA A 167 -19.40 -1.24 -32.64
CA ALA A 167 -20.55 -0.42 -33.02
C ALA A 167 -20.44 1.00 -32.42
N LEU A 168 -20.06 1.11 -31.15
CA LEU A 168 -19.84 2.39 -30.48
C LEU A 168 -18.66 3.15 -31.10
N THR A 169 -17.61 2.46 -31.55
CA THR A 169 -16.50 3.12 -32.25
C THR A 169 -16.91 3.65 -33.62
N ALA A 170 -17.78 2.93 -34.33
CA ALA A 170 -18.36 3.41 -35.58
C ALA A 170 -19.17 4.69 -35.37
N ILE A 171 -20.02 4.74 -34.34
CA ILE A 171 -20.79 5.93 -33.95
C ILE A 171 -19.85 7.10 -33.62
N GLU A 172 -18.82 6.86 -32.81
CA GLU A 172 -17.86 7.90 -32.41
C GLU A 172 -17.04 8.47 -33.59
N ASN A 173 -16.82 7.66 -34.63
CA ASN A 173 -16.12 8.07 -35.85
C ASN A 173 -17.07 8.66 -36.91
N GLY A 174 -18.36 8.84 -36.59
CA GLY A 174 -19.36 9.46 -37.46
C GLY A 174 -19.98 8.54 -38.50
N HIS A 175 -19.81 7.22 -38.37
CA HIS A 175 -20.50 6.24 -39.22
C HIS A 175 -21.94 6.01 -38.72
N GLN A 176 -22.90 5.94 -39.65
CA GLN A 176 -24.28 5.61 -39.30
C GLN A 176 -24.45 4.10 -39.08
N VAL A 177 -24.95 3.73 -37.91
CA VAL A 177 -25.29 2.33 -37.57
C VAL A 177 -26.76 2.10 -37.89
N HIS A 178 -27.04 1.57 -39.08
CA HIS A 178 -28.41 1.41 -39.59
C HIS A 178 -29.16 0.18 -39.05
N SER A 179 -28.44 -0.87 -38.63
CA SER A 179 -29.04 -2.09 -38.08
C SER A 179 -28.14 -2.78 -37.06
N LEU A 180 -28.73 -3.42 -36.06
CA LEU A 180 -28.00 -4.25 -35.07
C LEU A 180 -27.28 -5.44 -35.74
N ASP A 181 -27.86 -5.97 -36.82
CA ASP A 181 -27.33 -7.09 -37.59
C ASP A 181 -25.95 -6.79 -38.19
N SER A 182 -25.71 -5.52 -38.59
CA SER A 182 -24.42 -5.10 -39.17
C SER A 182 -23.22 -5.37 -38.25
N PHE A 183 -23.46 -5.41 -36.94
CA PHE A 183 -22.45 -5.77 -35.94
C PHE A 183 -22.69 -7.15 -35.31
N GLY A 184 -23.75 -7.87 -35.66
CA GLY A 184 -24.10 -9.17 -35.09
C GLY A 184 -24.74 -9.08 -33.69
N LEU A 185 -25.54 -8.04 -33.46
CA LEU A 185 -26.16 -7.74 -32.16
C LEU A 185 -27.65 -8.12 -32.07
N SER A 186 -28.21 -8.76 -33.10
CA SER A 186 -29.63 -9.12 -33.17
C SER A 186 -30.10 -9.99 -32.01
N SER A 187 -29.25 -10.92 -31.54
CA SER A 187 -29.52 -11.79 -30.39
C SER A 187 -29.43 -11.08 -29.03
N PHE A 188 -28.91 -9.84 -29.02
CA PHE A 188 -28.80 -8.98 -27.85
C PHE A 188 -29.63 -7.69 -28.02
N ALA A 189 -30.64 -7.73 -28.89
CA ALA A 189 -31.61 -6.66 -29.05
C ALA A 189 -32.57 -6.64 -27.86
N SER A 190 -33.02 -5.44 -27.46
CA SER A 190 -34.06 -5.31 -26.45
C SER A 190 -35.37 -5.96 -26.91
N SER A 191 -36.11 -6.61 -26.01
CA SER A 191 -37.41 -7.20 -26.31
C SER A 191 -38.47 -6.11 -26.56
N GLN A 192 -39.47 -6.40 -27.42
CA GLN A 192 -40.56 -5.46 -27.70
C GLN A 192 -41.26 -5.04 -26.39
N GLY A 193 -41.16 -3.76 -26.04
CA GLY A 193 -41.75 -3.15 -24.83
C GLY A 193 -40.80 -2.93 -23.66
N LYS A 194 -39.57 -3.48 -23.69
CA LYS A 194 -38.54 -3.22 -22.68
C LYS A 194 -37.68 -2.03 -23.11
N LYS A 195 -37.79 -0.90 -22.42
CA LYS A 195 -36.91 0.26 -22.60
C LYS A 195 -36.13 0.49 -21.31
N PRO A 196 -34.82 0.19 -21.27
CA PRO A 196 -34.04 0.44 -20.06
C PRO A 196 -34.02 1.93 -19.76
N LEU A 197 -34.24 2.28 -18.48
CA LEU A 197 -34.10 3.65 -18.02
C LEU A 197 -32.63 4.03 -17.92
N VAL A 198 -32.36 5.30 -18.23
CA VAL A 198 -31.04 5.93 -18.14
C VAL A 198 -31.01 6.83 -16.92
N LEU A 199 -30.15 6.52 -15.95
CA LEU A 199 -29.80 7.42 -14.86
C LEU A 199 -28.59 8.26 -15.25
N GLY A 200 -28.82 9.56 -15.42
CA GLY A 200 -27.80 10.56 -15.68
C GLY A 200 -27.18 11.07 -14.38
N ILE A 201 -25.89 10.82 -14.19
CA ILE A 201 -25.13 11.26 -13.01
C ILE A 201 -24.21 12.40 -13.44
N THR A 202 -24.39 13.54 -12.79
CA THR A 202 -23.59 14.75 -13.01
C THR A 202 -23.19 15.39 -11.69
N GLY A 203 -22.30 16.36 -11.74
CA GLY A 203 -21.72 16.93 -10.52
C GLY A 203 -20.37 17.58 -10.73
N THR A 204 -19.93 18.31 -9.71
CA THR A 204 -18.66 19.04 -9.74
C THR A 204 -17.46 18.08 -9.92
N GLY A 205 -16.38 18.61 -10.51
CA GLY A 205 -15.13 17.86 -10.67
C GLY A 205 -14.60 17.37 -9.33
N GLY A 206 -14.24 16.09 -9.22
CA GLY A 206 -13.70 15.51 -7.99
C GLY A 206 -14.72 15.24 -6.87
N ALA A 207 -16.02 15.44 -7.10
CA ALA A 207 -17.08 15.10 -6.12
C ALA A 207 -17.23 13.59 -5.86
N GLY A 208 -16.60 12.73 -6.66
CA GLY A 208 -16.62 11.27 -6.51
C GLY A 208 -17.72 10.57 -7.28
N LYS A 209 -18.14 11.12 -8.44
CA LYS A 209 -19.16 10.55 -9.34
C LYS A 209 -18.88 9.10 -9.75
N SER A 210 -17.75 8.82 -10.39
CA SER A 210 -17.39 7.45 -10.80
C SER A 210 -17.22 6.48 -9.62
N SER A 211 -16.79 6.94 -8.43
CA SER A 211 -16.79 6.11 -7.21
C SER A 211 -18.20 5.81 -6.70
N LEU A 212 -19.11 6.78 -6.76
CA LEU A 212 -20.51 6.61 -6.40
C LEU A 212 -21.22 5.65 -7.36
N ILE A 213 -20.92 5.74 -8.67
CA ILE A 213 -21.42 4.82 -9.70
C ILE A 213 -20.96 3.39 -9.44
N ASP A 214 -19.69 3.18 -9.09
CA ASP A 214 -19.18 1.85 -8.74
C ASP A 214 -19.92 1.26 -7.53
N GLU A 215 -20.10 2.04 -6.45
CA GLU A 215 -20.85 1.61 -5.26
C GLU A 215 -22.33 1.29 -5.56
N LEU A 216 -22.98 2.07 -6.43
CA LEU A 216 -24.33 1.78 -6.92
C LEU A 216 -24.35 0.50 -7.78
N SER A 217 -23.34 0.32 -8.63
CA SER A 217 -23.22 -0.86 -9.51
C SER A 217 -23.02 -2.14 -8.70
N GLN A 218 -22.18 -2.11 -7.66
CA GLN A 218 -21.99 -3.24 -6.75
C GLN A 218 -23.29 -3.64 -6.05
N ARG A 219 -24.00 -2.65 -5.49
CA ARG A 219 -25.30 -2.88 -4.84
C ARG A 219 -26.35 -3.39 -5.82
N PHE A 220 -26.37 -2.86 -7.04
CA PHE A 220 -27.25 -3.32 -8.12
C PHE A 220 -27.02 -4.79 -8.45
N LEU A 221 -25.76 -5.19 -8.69
CA LEU A 221 -25.40 -6.57 -9.04
C LEU A 221 -25.66 -7.55 -7.88
N ASN A 222 -25.63 -7.08 -6.63
CA ASN A 222 -25.97 -7.88 -5.45
C ASN A 222 -27.49 -8.03 -5.27
N ALA A 223 -28.25 -6.94 -5.44
CA ALA A 223 -29.70 -6.93 -5.28
C ALA A 223 -30.43 -7.62 -6.45
N TYR A 224 -29.84 -7.60 -7.65
CA TYR A 224 -30.45 -8.12 -8.87
C TYR A 224 -29.55 -9.13 -9.62
N PRO A 225 -29.34 -10.34 -9.08
CA PRO A 225 -28.55 -11.37 -9.74
C PRO A 225 -29.03 -11.65 -11.17
N GLY A 226 -28.11 -11.61 -12.13
CA GLY A 226 -28.37 -11.89 -13.55
C GLY A 226 -28.94 -10.72 -14.37
N LYS A 227 -29.21 -9.55 -13.77
CA LYS A 227 -29.60 -8.33 -14.51
C LYS A 227 -28.38 -7.63 -15.12
N LYS A 228 -28.60 -6.95 -16.25
CA LYS A 228 -27.56 -6.36 -17.12
C LYS A 228 -27.49 -4.85 -16.95
N LEU A 229 -26.30 -4.33 -16.65
CA LEU A 229 -26.02 -2.91 -16.44
C LEU A 229 -25.12 -2.35 -17.54
N GLY A 230 -25.54 -1.25 -18.17
CA GLY A 230 -24.73 -0.48 -19.12
C GLY A 230 -24.23 0.83 -18.52
N ILE A 231 -22.97 1.18 -18.73
CA ILE A 231 -22.36 2.41 -18.21
C ILE A 231 -21.64 3.16 -19.34
N VAL A 232 -21.87 4.47 -19.42
CA VAL A 232 -21.14 5.36 -20.34
C VAL A 232 -20.60 6.54 -19.54
N CYS A 233 -19.29 6.70 -19.51
CA CYS A 233 -18.65 7.81 -18.80
C CYS A 233 -17.95 8.75 -19.78
N VAL A 234 -18.08 10.07 -19.56
CA VAL A 234 -17.47 11.10 -20.40
C VAL A 234 -16.34 11.81 -19.65
N ASP A 235 -15.14 11.74 -20.21
CA ASP A 235 -13.94 12.39 -19.68
C ASP A 235 -13.46 13.53 -20.60
N PRO A 236 -12.84 14.59 -20.05
CA PRO A 236 -12.39 15.74 -20.83
C PRO A 236 -11.11 15.46 -21.64
N SER A 237 -11.05 15.96 -22.88
CA SER A 237 -9.85 15.90 -23.73
C SER A 237 -8.92 17.12 -23.54
N LYS A 238 -7.60 16.93 -23.63
CA LYS A 238 -6.64 18.05 -23.64
C LYS A 238 -6.73 18.78 -24.98
N ARG A 239 -7.15 20.05 -24.96
CA ARG A 239 -7.25 20.89 -26.18
C ARG A 239 -5.93 21.06 -26.94
N LYS A 240 -4.79 21.02 -26.25
CA LYS A 240 -3.45 21.25 -26.84
C LYS A 240 -2.94 20.05 -27.62
N THR A 241 -3.12 18.84 -27.10
CA THR A 241 -2.53 17.61 -27.67
C THR A 241 -3.56 16.74 -28.40
N GLY A 242 -4.86 16.94 -28.15
CA GLY A 242 -5.94 16.08 -28.63
C GLY A 242 -6.12 14.80 -27.81
N GLY A 243 -5.12 14.40 -27.03
CA GLY A 243 -5.15 13.21 -26.19
C GLY A 243 -6.03 13.36 -24.94
N SER A 244 -6.46 12.24 -24.39
CA SER A 244 -7.37 12.18 -23.23
C SER A 244 -6.90 11.12 -22.24
N LEU A 245 -7.08 11.38 -20.94
CA LEU A 245 -6.95 10.35 -19.91
C LEU A 245 -8.36 9.94 -19.53
N LEU A 246 -8.77 8.76 -19.96
CA LEU A 246 -10.09 8.20 -19.67
C LEU A 246 -9.97 7.45 -18.34
N GLY A 247 -10.16 8.20 -17.26
CA GLY A 247 -9.83 7.85 -15.89
C GLY A 247 -10.99 7.30 -15.07
N ASP A 248 -12.24 7.36 -15.55
CA ASP A 248 -13.38 6.84 -14.78
C ASP A 248 -13.31 5.32 -14.56
N ARG A 249 -12.85 4.57 -15.56
CA ARG A 249 -12.81 3.10 -15.54
C ARG A 249 -11.93 2.52 -14.43
N ILE A 250 -10.86 3.21 -14.02
CA ILE A 250 -10.00 2.73 -12.93
C ILE A 250 -10.74 2.64 -11.59
N ARG A 251 -11.79 3.45 -11.39
CA ARG A 251 -12.57 3.52 -10.15
C ARG A 251 -13.64 2.41 -10.05
N MET A 252 -13.91 1.71 -11.16
CA MET A 252 -15.02 0.77 -11.29
C MET A 252 -14.57 -0.67 -11.01
N ASN A 253 -14.62 -1.09 -9.74
CA ASN A 253 -14.34 -2.46 -9.33
C ASN A 253 -15.40 -3.45 -9.85
N ALA A 254 -16.64 -3.01 -10.00
CA ALA A 254 -17.76 -3.85 -10.42
C ALA A 254 -17.56 -4.47 -11.82
N LEU A 255 -16.71 -3.89 -12.67
CA LEU A 255 -16.51 -4.33 -14.07
C LEU A 255 -15.89 -5.72 -14.23
N SER A 256 -15.26 -6.24 -13.18
CA SER A 256 -14.73 -7.61 -13.16
C SER A 256 -15.85 -8.67 -13.10
N ARG A 257 -17.07 -8.28 -12.74
CA ARG A 257 -18.24 -9.16 -12.66
C ARG A 257 -18.90 -9.35 -14.04
N PRO A 258 -19.66 -10.44 -14.24
CA PRO A 258 -20.48 -10.61 -15.44
C PRO A 258 -21.67 -9.63 -15.47
N ASN A 259 -22.30 -9.47 -16.64
CA ASN A 259 -23.53 -8.67 -16.84
C ASN A 259 -23.35 -7.15 -16.61
N ILE A 260 -22.13 -6.63 -16.76
CA ILE A 260 -21.85 -5.20 -16.74
C ILE A 260 -20.97 -4.81 -17.93
N TYR A 261 -21.31 -3.68 -18.57
CA TYR A 261 -20.60 -3.11 -19.71
C TYR A 261 -20.27 -1.65 -19.46
N MET A 262 -19.05 -1.22 -19.78
CA MET A 262 -18.67 0.18 -19.71
C MET A 262 -17.96 0.64 -20.98
N ARG A 263 -18.32 1.85 -21.42
CA ARG A 263 -17.62 2.61 -22.48
C ARG A 263 -17.14 3.95 -21.92
N SER A 264 -15.86 4.28 -22.12
CA SER A 264 -15.29 5.57 -21.78
C SER A 264 -15.21 6.46 -23.01
N VAL A 265 -15.79 7.65 -22.99
CA VAL A 265 -15.91 8.55 -24.14
C VAL A 265 -15.14 9.84 -23.87
N ALA A 266 -14.34 10.28 -24.84
CA ALA A 266 -13.65 11.56 -24.76
C ALA A 266 -14.56 12.70 -25.23
N SER A 267 -14.50 13.87 -24.60
CA SER A 267 -15.29 15.03 -25.02
C SER A 267 -14.88 15.61 -26.39
N ARG A 268 -13.69 15.26 -26.90
CA ARG A 268 -13.13 15.61 -28.22
C ARG A 268 -13.24 17.11 -28.58
N GLY A 269 -13.13 17.97 -27.56
CA GLY A 269 -13.10 19.42 -27.76
C GLY A 269 -14.47 20.06 -28.04
N SER A 270 -15.59 19.39 -27.76
CA SER A 270 -16.95 19.93 -27.93
C SER A 270 -17.22 21.24 -27.17
N GLY A 271 -16.41 21.53 -26.14
CA GLY A 271 -16.64 22.65 -25.21
C GLY A 271 -17.84 22.46 -24.29
N LYS A 272 -18.58 21.34 -24.43
CA LYS A 272 -19.73 20.92 -23.62
C LYS A 272 -19.31 19.80 -22.66
N GLU A 273 -20.09 19.62 -21.60
CA GLU A 273 -19.83 18.62 -20.54
C GLU A 273 -20.17 17.19 -20.94
N ILE A 274 -21.02 17.04 -21.97
CA ILE A 274 -21.30 15.79 -22.67
C ILE A 274 -20.58 15.76 -24.01
N ALA A 275 -20.13 14.58 -24.43
CA ALA A 275 -19.65 14.36 -25.78
C ALA A 275 -20.80 14.53 -26.77
N SER A 276 -20.53 15.07 -27.97
CA SER A 276 -21.56 15.25 -29.01
C SER A 276 -22.20 13.93 -29.44
N THR A 277 -21.49 12.82 -29.25
CA THR A 277 -21.91 11.46 -29.59
C THR A 277 -22.64 10.75 -28.45
N LEU A 278 -22.69 11.31 -27.23
CA LEU A 278 -23.35 10.68 -26.10
C LEU A 278 -24.83 10.36 -26.35
N PRO A 279 -25.65 11.26 -26.94
CA PRO A 279 -27.05 10.95 -27.26
C PRO A 279 -27.17 9.73 -28.19
N ASP A 280 -26.33 9.65 -29.23
CA ASP A 280 -26.35 8.55 -30.19
C ASP A 280 -25.92 7.23 -29.55
N ILE A 281 -24.90 7.26 -28.69
CA ILE A 281 -24.44 6.11 -27.91
C ILE A 281 -25.55 5.59 -26.98
N LEU A 282 -26.21 6.47 -26.23
CA LEU A 282 -27.27 6.08 -25.29
C LEU A 282 -28.52 5.56 -26.02
N ASN A 283 -28.89 6.18 -27.14
CA ASN A 283 -29.99 5.71 -27.98
C ASN A 283 -29.69 4.32 -28.56
N PHE A 284 -28.45 4.09 -29.00
CA PHE A 284 -28.00 2.78 -29.45
C PHE A 284 -28.05 1.75 -28.30
N MET A 285 -27.50 2.08 -27.12
CA MET A 285 -27.53 1.16 -25.97
C MET A 285 -28.94 0.84 -25.48
N ARG A 286 -29.89 1.78 -25.57
CA ARG A 286 -31.31 1.52 -25.27
C ARG A 286 -31.96 0.51 -26.21
N SER A 287 -31.40 0.29 -27.40
CA SER A 287 -31.88 -0.74 -28.34
C SER A 287 -31.36 -2.15 -28.01
N LEU A 288 -30.43 -2.26 -27.05
CA LEU A 288 -29.84 -3.52 -26.60
C LEU A 288 -30.53 -4.05 -25.32
N ASP A 289 -30.36 -5.34 -25.02
CA ASP A 289 -30.95 -6.01 -23.85
C ASP A 289 -30.23 -5.65 -22.53
N PHE A 290 -30.14 -4.36 -22.22
CA PHE A 290 -29.80 -3.88 -20.88
C PHE A 290 -31.07 -3.77 -20.02
N ASP A 291 -30.93 -3.96 -18.70
CA ASP A 291 -32.02 -3.72 -17.75
C ASP A 291 -31.97 -2.30 -17.17
N PHE A 292 -30.77 -1.74 -17.03
CA PHE A 292 -30.54 -0.40 -16.51
C PHE A 292 -29.28 0.22 -17.15
N ILE A 293 -29.30 1.53 -17.40
CA ILE A 293 -28.18 2.26 -17.99
C ILE A 293 -27.81 3.45 -17.09
N ILE A 294 -26.53 3.67 -16.89
CA ILE A 294 -25.97 4.83 -16.19
C ILE A 294 -25.12 5.65 -17.17
N ALA A 295 -25.31 6.97 -17.17
CA ALA A 295 -24.51 7.90 -17.95
C ALA A 295 -23.85 8.92 -17.02
N GLU A 296 -22.52 9.06 -17.10
CA GLU A 296 -21.76 10.04 -16.33
C GLU A 296 -21.27 11.18 -17.23
N THR A 297 -21.39 12.42 -16.76
CA THR A 297 -20.77 13.59 -17.40
C THR A 297 -19.34 13.82 -16.91
N SER A 298 -18.57 14.60 -17.66
CA SER A 298 -17.38 15.24 -17.10
C SER A 298 -17.74 16.19 -15.94
N GLY A 299 -16.74 16.69 -15.20
CA GLY A 299 -16.98 17.62 -14.09
C GLY A 299 -17.66 18.91 -14.55
N ILE A 300 -18.79 19.27 -13.91
CA ILE A 300 -19.66 20.35 -14.37
C ILE A 300 -19.53 21.66 -13.59
N GLY A 301 -19.86 22.77 -14.26
CA GLY A 301 -20.07 24.08 -13.64
C GLY A 301 -21.44 24.21 -12.96
N GLN A 302 -21.73 25.35 -12.31
CA GLN A 302 -22.98 25.55 -11.56
C GLN A 302 -24.24 25.62 -12.45
N GLY A 303 -24.15 26.21 -13.65
CA GLY A 303 -25.31 26.47 -14.53
C GLY A 303 -25.51 25.50 -15.69
N ASN A 304 -25.04 24.25 -15.57
CA ASN A 304 -25.10 23.30 -16.68
C ASN A 304 -25.98 22.09 -16.34
N MET A 305 -26.88 21.74 -17.27
CA MET A 305 -27.91 20.70 -17.12
C MET A 305 -27.94 19.70 -18.29
N ALA A 306 -26.90 19.65 -19.13
CA ALA A 306 -26.92 18.90 -20.39
C ALA A 306 -27.23 17.40 -20.24
N ILE A 307 -26.97 16.80 -19.06
CA ILE A 307 -27.27 15.39 -18.80
C ILE A 307 -28.78 15.10 -18.83
N THR A 308 -29.62 16.06 -18.43
CA THR A 308 -31.08 15.87 -18.34
C THR A 308 -31.73 15.73 -19.71
N GLU A 309 -31.06 16.17 -20.77
CA GLU A 309 -31.54 16.03 -22.16
C GLU A 309 -31.43 14.58 -22.68
N VAL A 310 -30.59 13.75 -22.04
CA VAL A 310 -30.28 12.39 -22.50
C VAL A 310 -30.65 11.29 -21.48
N SER A 311 -31.06 11.65 -20.26
CA SER A 311 -31.41 10.72 -19.18
C SER A 311 -32.90 10.71 -18.85
N ASP A 312 -33.41 9.58 -18.33
CA ASP A 312 -34.79 9.46 -17.82
C ASP A 312 -34.92 9.84 -16.34
N LEU A 313 -33.81 9.70 -15.60
CA LEU A 313 -33.63 10.11 -14.20
C LEU A 313 -32.30 10.85 -14.08
N SER A 314 -32.19 11.79 -13.16
CA SER A 314 -30.98 12.58 -12.97
C SER A 314 -30.53 12.63 -11.50
N MET A 315 -29.22 12.59 -11.28
CA MET A 315 -28.60 12.69 -9.97
C MET A 315 -27.50 13.74 -9.98
N TYR A 316 -27.55 14.65 -9.01
CA TYR A 316 -26.50 15.64 -8.79
C TYR A 316 -25.60 15.24 -7.62
N VAL A 317 -24.30 15.10 -7.89
CA VAL A 317 -23.28 14.76 -6.90
C VAL A 317 -22.44 15.99 -6.58
N MET A 318 -22.35 16.32 -5.30
CA MET A 318 -21.58 17.47 -4.80
C MET A 318 -20.80 17.11 -3.54
N THR A 319 -20.00 18.04 -3.03
CA THR A 319 -19.31 17.90 -1.74
C THR A 319 -19.83 18.96 -0.76
N SER A 320 -19.39 18.92 0.50
CA SER A 320 -19.70 19.97 1.48
C SER A 320 -19.10 21.33 1.14
N ASP A 321 -18.15 21.39 0.22
CA ASP A 321 -17.46 22.62 -0.18
C ASP A 321 -18.09 23.24 -1.44
N PHE A 322 -19.12 24.06 -1.24
CA PHE A 322 -19.82 24.82 -2.29
C PHE A 322 -19.79 26.34 -2.05
N GLY A 323 -19.00 26.80 -1.07
CA GLY A 323 -18.95 28.20 -0.65
C GLY A 323 -20.15 28.62 0.20
N ALA A 324 -20.66 29.83 -0.04
CA ALA A 324 -21.80 30.37 0.71
C ALA A 324 -23.12 29.70 0.31
N GLN A 325 -24.10 29.65 1.23
CA GLN A 325 -25.44 29.09 0.98
C GLN A 325 -26.13 29.70 -0.26
N SER A 326 -25.91 30.99 -0.54
CA SER A 326 -26.46 31.67 -1.71
C SER A 326 -25.94 31.15 -3.06
N GLN A 327 -24.86 30.34 -3.07
CA GLN A 327 -24.39 29.68 -4.28
C GLN A 327 -25.30 28.52 -4.69
N LEU A 328 -26.01 27.89 -3.75
CA LEU A 328 -26.95 26.80 -4.05
C LEU A 328 -28.11 27.28 -4.93
N GLU A 329 -28.46 28.57 -4.85
CA GLU A 329 -29.49 29.19 -5.69
C GLU A 329 -29.06 29.35 -7.16
N LYS A 330 -27.77 29.15 -7.46
CA LYS A 330 -27.22 29.23 -8.82
C LYS A 330 -26.93 27.87 -9.44
N ILE A 331 -27.18 26.78 -8.70
CA ILE A 331 -26.92 25.43 -9.17
C ILE A 331 -28.19 24.90 -9.81
N ASP A 332 -28.28 25.00 -11.13
CA ASP A 332 -29.46 24.59 -11.90
C ASP A 332 -29.82 23.12 -11.64
N MET A 333 -28.81 22.25 -11.49
CA MET A 333 -29.04 20.83 -11.22
C MET A 333 -29.80 20.55 -9.92
N ILE A 334 -29.82 21.43 -8.91
CA ILE A 334 -30.65 21.22 -7.71
C ILE A 334 -32.14 21.28 -8.06
N ASP A 335 -32.51 22.06 -9.07
CA ASP A 335 -33.89 22.25 -9.52
C ASP A 335 -34.37 21.07 -10.37
N PHE A 336 -33.47 20.45 -11.13
CA PHE A 336 -33.81 19.36 -12.07
C PHE A 336 -33.53 17.95 -11.53
N ALA A 337 -32.61 17.77 -10.59
CA ALA A 337 -32.20 16.45 -10.12
C ALA A 337 -33.35 15.68 -9.43
N ASP A 338 -33.50 14.40 -9.75
CA ASP A 338 -34.38 13.49 -9.01
C ASP A 338 -33.76 13.09 -7.67
N PHE A 339 -32.42 13.03 -7.63
CA PHE A 339 -31.64 12.69 -6.43
C PHE A 339 -30.47 13.66 -6.26
N VAL A 340 -30.18 14.06 -5.02
CA VAL A 340 -28.96 14.82 -4.71
C VAL A 340 -28.11 14.03 -3.73
N ALA A 341 -26.84 13.82 -4.06
CA ALA A 341 -25.86 13.16 -3.21
C ALA A 341 -24.79 14.18 -2.78
N VAL A 342 -24.82 14.56 -1.50
CA VAL A 342 -23.73 15.29 -0.85
C VAL A 342 -22.68 14.26 -0.44
N ASN A 343 -21.78 13.95 -1.36
CA ASN A 343 -20.75 12.94 -1.20
C ASN A 343 -19.53 13.47 -0.43
N LYS A 344 -18.66 12.56 0.03
CA LYS A 344 -17.53 12.85 0.94
C LYS A 344 -18.00 13.42 2.27
N ALA A 345 -18.98 12.73 2.87
CA ALA A 345 -19.60 13.10 4.13
C ALA A 345 -18.63 13.19 5.32
N ASP A 346 -17.47 12.56 5.22
CA ASP A 346 -16.34 12.64 6.15
C ASP A 346 -15.77 14.06 6.31
N ARG A 347 -16.04 14.95 5.34
CA ARG A 347 -15.54 16.32 5.35
C ARG A 347 -16.26 17.20 6.37
N ARG A 348 -15.51 18.15 6.91
CA ARG A 348 -16.06 19.19 7.79
C ARG A 348 -17.19 19.94 7.09
N GLY A 349 -18.27 20.21 7.82
CA GLY A 349 -19.44 20.94 7.31
C GLY A 349 -20.43 20.09 6.51
N ALA A 350 -20.24 18.78 6.39
CA ALA A 350 -21.14 17.90 5.64
C ALA A 350 -22.60 17.91 6.15
N GLN A 351 -22.82 18.01 7.46
CA GLN A 351 -24.16 18.12 8.04
C GLN A 351 -24.83 19.47 7.74
N ASP A 352 -24.08 20.57 7.81
CA ASP A 352 -24.58 21.89 7.40
C ASP A 352 -24.89 21.93 5.91
N ALA A 353 -24.03 21.32 5.09
CA ALA A 353 -24.23 21.14 3.66
C ALA A 353 -25.51 20.36 3.37
N LEU A 354 -25.74 19.22 4.04
CA LEU A 354 -26.97 18.44 3.90
C LEU A 354 -28.20 19.30 4.21
N ARG A 355 -28.19 20.04 5.33
CA ARG A 355 -29.28 20.93 5.73
C ARG A 355 -29.56 21.98 4.66
N ASP A 356 -28.52 22.65 4.19
CA ASP A 356 -28.65 23.80 3.29
C ASP A 356 -29.10 23.37 1.89
N VAL A 357 -28.56 22.25 1.39
CA VAL A 357 -28.99 21.62 0.13
C VAL A 357 -30.43 21.10 0.24
N THR A 358 -30.79 20.46 1.35
CA THR A 358 -32.17 20.00 1.61
C THR A 358 -33.16 21.17 1.57
N LYS A 359 -32.82 22.29 2.23
CA LYS A 359 -33.65 23.50 2.20
C LYS A 359 -33.77 24.05 0.78
N GLN A 360 -32.68 24.10 0.03
CA GLN A 360 -32.72 24.62 -1.34
C GLN A 360 -33.54 23.73 -2.27
N TYR A 361 -33.37 22.40 -2.18
CA TYR A 361 -34.13 21.42 -2.94
C TYR A 361 -35.65 21.53 -2.67
N LYS A 362 -36.02 21.71 -1.40
CA LYS A 362 -37.42 21.95 -1.01
C LYS A 362 -37.96 23.26 -1.57
N ARG A 363 -37.18 24.34 -1.47
CA ARG A 363 -37.55 25.68 -1.97
C ARG A 363 -37.80 25.68 -3.47
N SER A 364 -36.91 25.07 -4.27
CA SER A 364 -37.08 25.03 -5.72
C SER A 364 -38.32 24.27 -6.17
N ARG A 365 -38.77 23.29 -5.37
CA ARG A 365 -40.00 22.52 -5.58
C ARG A 365 -41.23 23.05 -4.82
N LYS A 366 -41.13 24.21 -4.17
CA LYS A 366 -42.21 24.83 -3.37
C LYS A 366 -42.77 23.91 -2.28
N ILE A 367 -41.91 23.08 -1.69
CA ILE A 367 -42.25 22.20 -0.57
C ILE A 367 -42.04 22.99 0.73
N PHE A 368 -43.12 23.48 1.33
CA PHE A 368 -43.07 24.29 2.56
C PHE A 368 -43.21 23.49 3.86
N ASN A 369 -43.57 22.20 3.76
CA ASN A 369 -43.65 21.33 4.92
C ASN A 369 -42.28 20.69 5.21
N ASP A 370 -41.71 21.01 6.37
CA ASP A 370 -40.42 20.51 6.79
C ASP A 370 -40.42 19.00 7.11
N ASP A 371 -41.57 18.40 7.41
CA ASP A 371 -41.70 16.97 7.70
C ASP A 371 -41.62 16.08 6.45
N ILE A 372 -41.79 16.67 5.26
CA ILE A 372 -41.67 15.92 4.00
C ILE A 372 -40.19 15.60 3.77
N GLN A 373 -39.86 14.30 3.76
CA GLN A 373 -38.55 13.82 3.36
C GLN A 373 -38.35 14.04 1.86
N VAL A 374 -37.16 14.49 1.48
CA VAL A 374 -36.76 14.74 0.10
C VAL A 374 -35.53 13.91 -0.25
N PRO A 375 -35.32 13.57 -1.53
CA PRO A 375 -34.23 12.69 -1.98
C PRO A 375 -32.87 13.40 -1.99
N VAL A 376 -32.46 13.93 -0.84
CA VAL A 376 -31.15 14.53 -0.60
C VAL A 376 -30.42 13.67 0.43
N PHE A 377 -29.31 13.07 0.01
CA PHE A 377 -28.58 12.07 0.78
C PHE A 377 -27.19 12.58 1.11
N LEU A 378 -26.74 12.30 2.33
CA LEU A 378 -25.36 12.45 2.73
C LEU A 378 -24.67 11.11 2.45
N THR A 379 -23.63 11.09 1.63
CA THR A 379 -22.99 9.84 1.20
C THR A 379 -21.48 9.87 1.35
N GLN A 380 -20.90 8.70 1.55
CA GLN A 380 -19.45 8.50 1.54
C GLN A 380 -19.11 7.28 0.70
N ALA A 381 -19.00 7.49 -0.62
CA ALA A 381 -18.67 6.40 -1.54
C ALA A 381 -17.30 5.75 -1.27
N SER A 382 -16.40 6.42 -0.55
CA SER A 382 -15.10 5.86 -0.11
C SER A 382 -15.24 4.91 1.09
N GLN A 383 -16.35 4.96 1.83
CA GLN A 383 -16.57 4.15 3.02
C GLN A 383 -17.28 2.84 2.66
N PHE A 384 -16.72 1.77 3.20
CA PHE A 384 -17.29 0.45 3.14
C PHE A 384 -18.67 0.43 3.80
N ASN A 385 -19.67 -0.12 3.08
CA ASN A 385 -21.05 -0.28 3.55
C ASN A 385 -21.63 1.01 4.16
N ASP A 386 -21.31 2.14 3.52
CA ASP A 386 -21.78 3.46 3.95
C ASP A 386 -23.31 3.52 4.06
N GLY A 387 -23.80 3.98 5.21
CA GLY A 387 -25.23 4.09 5.51
C GLY A 387 -25.93 5.04 4.54
N GLY A 388 -25.27 6.15 4.20
CA GLY A 388 -25.71 7.12 3.20
C GLY A 388 -25.91 6.52 1.81
N MET A 389 -24.90 5.80 1.31
CA MET A 389 -24.97 5.10 0.03
C MET A 389 -26.05 4.02 0.01
N ASN A 390 -26.28 3.34 1.13
CA ASN A 390 -27.37 2.36 1.26
C ASN A 390 -28.74 3.04 1.10
N GLN A 391 -28.96 4.17 1.77
CA GLN A 391 -30.19 4.95 1.63
C GLN A 391 -30.40 5.44 0.19
N LEU A 392 -29.35 6.01 -0.43
CA LEU A 392 -29.40 6.47 -1.82
C LEU A 392 -29.74 5.33 -2.79
N PHE A 393 -29.08 4.18 -2.65
CA PHE A 393 -29.31 3.02 -3.50
C PHE A 393 -30.77 2.56 -3.41
N PHE A 394 -31.31 2.41 -2.20
CA PHE A 394 -32.69 1.97 -2.04
C PHE A 394 -33.69 2.97 -2.60
N ALA A 395 -33.45 4.28 -2.44
CA ALA A 395 -34.28 5.32 -3.04
C ALA A 395 -34.30 5.22 -4.58
N VAL A 396 -33.14 4.99 -5.22
CA VAL A 396 -33.07 4.76 -6.67
C VAL A 396 -33.87 3.50 -7.06
N THR A 397 -33.70 2.39 -6.34
CA THR A 397 -34.38 1.14 -6.67
C THR A 397 -35.89 1.17 -6.42
N ASP A 398 -36.34 1.93 -5.41
CA ASP A 398 -37.76 2.14 -5.15
C ASP A 398 -38.41 2.85 -6.36
N VAL A 399 -37.77 3.89 -6.91
CA VAL A 399 -38.22 4.58 -8.14
C VAL A 399 -38.19 3.66 -9.37
N LEU A 400 -37.16 2.81 -9.51
CA LEU A 400 -37.09 1.84 -10.61
C LEU A 400 -38.21 0.78 -10.52
N ALA A 401 -38.62 0.40 -9.30
CA ALA A 401 -39.75 -0.48 -9.05
C ALA A 401 -41.10 0.20 -9.35
N GLU A 402 -41.29 1.45 -8.92
CA GLU A 402 -42.48 2.25 -9.22
C GLU A 402 -42.69 2.43 -10.74
N LYS A 403 -41.60 2.68 -11.48
CA LYS A 403 -41.60 2.77 -12.95
C LYS A 403 -41.66 1.40 -13.65
N LYS A 404 -41.86 0.30 -12.91
CA LYS A 404 -41.98 -1.08 -13.41
C LYS A 404 -40.80 -1.53 -14.29
N THR A 405 -39.62 -0.97 -14.05
CA THR A 405 -38.40 -1.32 -14.79
C THR A 405 -37.69 -2.51 -14.14
N LEU A 406 -37.67 -2.57 -12.81
CA LEU A 406 -37.09 -3.67 -12.02
C LEU A 406 -38.05 -4.10 -10.90
N PRO A 407 -37.90 -5.32 -10.35
CA PRO A 407 -38.68 -5.73 -9.19
C PRO A 407 -38.27 -5.00 -7.91
N ALA A 408 -39.17 -4.94 -6.93
CA ALA A 408 -38.86 -4.41 -5.60
C ALA A 408 -37.88 -5.33 -4.86
N ILE A 409 -37.02 -4.74 -4.01
CA ILE A 409 -36.03 -5.48 -3.20
C ILE A 409 -36.70 -6.06 -1.95
N ASP A 410 -36.21 -7.22 -1.49
CA ASP A 410 -36.65 -7.87 -0.25
C ASP A 410 -36.55 -6.93 0.99
N PRO A 411 -37.65 -6.71 1.72
CA PRO A 411 -37.66 -5.87 2.93
C PRO A 411 -36.71 -6.33 4.05
N VAL A 412 -36.48 -7.64 4.22
CA VAL A 412 -35.59 -8.16 5.26
C VAL A 412 -34.14 -7.81 4.97
N PHE A 413 -33.74 -7.94 3.70
CA PHE A 413 -32.43 -7.52 3.23
C PHE A 413 -32.25 -6.00 3.39
N LYS A 414 -33.24 -5.21 2.98
CA LYS A 414 -33.25 -3.75 3.13
C LYS A 414 -33.03 -3.31 4.58
N ASN A 415 -33.77 -3.88 5.53
CA ASN A 415 -33.67 -3.50 6.95
C ASN A 415 -32.33 -3.89 7.58
N THR A 416 -31.77 -5.05 7.22
CA THR A 416 -30.47 -5.51 7.75
C THR A 416 -29.33 -4.58 7.32
N VAL A 417 -29.35 -4.12 6.08
CA VAL A 417 -28.32 -3.23 5.52
C VAL A 417 -28.40 -1.83 6.11
N LEU A 418 -29.61 -1.33 6.41
CA LEU A 418 -29.82 0.01 6.98
C LEU A 418 -29.52 0.12 8.49
N SER A 419 -29.40 -1.00 9.21
CA SER A 419 -29.15 -1.00 10.66
C SER A 419 -27.68 -1.12 11.09
N ALA A 420 -26.73 -1.06 10.15
CA ALA A 420 -25.31 -1.20 10.45
C ALA A 420 -24.72 0.09 11.08
N ASP A 421 -23.88 -0.06 12.12
CA ASP A 421 -23.20 1.06 12.79
C ASP A 421 -22.11 1.68 11.89
N GLU A 422 -22.02 3.02 11.90
CA GLU A 422 -20.97 3.76 11.19
C GLU A 422 -19.65 3.77 11.99
N HIS A 423 -18.53 3.47 11.31
CA HIS A 423 -17.19 3.49 11.91
C HIS A 423 -16.34 4.63 11.33
N VAL A 424 -16.03 5.61 12.17
CA VAL A 424 -15.05 6.68 11.88
C VAL A 424 -13.66 6.25 12.37
N ILE A 425 -12.63 6.42 11.52
CA ILE A 425 -11.25 6.00 11.86
C ILE A 425 -10.57 7.03 12.75
N ILE A 426 -10.40 8.25 12.23
CA ILE A 426 -9.84 9.38 12.97
C ILE A 426 -10.97 10.39 13.18
N PRO A 427 -11.40 10.63 14.43
CA PRO A 427 -12.38 11.66 14.75
C PRO A 427 -11.95 13.05 14.25
N ALA A 428 -12.93 13.87 13.85
CA ALA A 428 -12.67 15.18 13.26
C ALA A 428 -11.89 16.14 14.18
N ASP A 429 -12.08 16.03 15.49
CA ASP A 429 -11.37 16.79 16.53
C ASP A 429 -9.90 16.39 16.69
N ARG A 430 -9.51 15.20 16.21
CA ARG A 430 -8.13 14.72 16.20
C ARG A 430 -7.42 14.90 14.86
N GLN A 431 -8.00 15.60 13.88
CA GLN A 431 -7.37 15.81 12.56
C GLN A 431 -6.03 16.57 12.61
N ASN A 432 -5.73 17.32 13.69
CA ASN A 432 -4.54 18.16 13.81
C ASN A 432 -3.33 17.53 14.53
N TYR A 433 -3.34 16.21 14.76
CA TYR A 433 -2.32 15.49 15.53
C TYR A 433 -0.88 15.69 15.00
N LEU A 434 -0.67 15.73 13.68
CA LEU A 434 0.67 15.91 13.10
C LEU A 434 1.24 17.30 13.39
N ALA A 435 0.40 18.34 13.39
CA ALA A 435 0.83 19.68 13.78
C ALA A 435 1.15 19.77 15.28
N GLU A 436 0.39 19.07 16.13
CA GLU A 436 0.67 18.98 17.57
C GLU A 436 2.03 18.32 17.84
N ILE A 437 2.34 17.23 17.13
CA ILE A 437 3.64 16.53 17.21
C ILE A 437 4.78 17.44 16.76
N ALA A 438 4.64 18.12 15.62
CA ALA A 438 5.66 19.04 15.12
C ALA A 438 5.90 20.22 16.08
N ALA A 439 4.83 20.79 16.64
CA ALA A 439 4.95 21.84 17.65
C ALA A 439 5.61 21.33 18.95
N ASN A 440 5.32 20.09 19.35
CA ASN A 440 5.92 19.45 20.52
C ASN A 440 7.43 19.26 20.34
N ALA A 441 7.88 18.72 19.21
CA ALA A 441 9.30 18.52 18.91
C ALA A 441 10.08 19.86 18.89
N ARG A 442 9.53 20.91 18.24
CA ARG A 442 10.15 22.25 18.25
C ARG A 442 10.19 22.86 19.66
N ARG A 443 9.14 22.67 20.47
CA ARG A 443 9.12 23.12 21.88
C ARG A 443 10.18 22.39 22.70
N TYR A 444 10.36 21.09 22.47
CA TYR A 444 11.40 20.30 23.11
C TYR A 444 12.79 20.87 22.81
N LYS A 445 13.10 21.17 21.54
CA LYS A 445 14.38 21.78 21.13
C LYS A 445 14.57 23.17 21.73
N ASN A 446 13.55 24.03 21.67
CA ASN A 446 13.64 25.39 22.23
C ASN A 446 13.87 25.37 23.75
N ARG A 447 13.18 24.49 24.50
CA ARG A 447 13.42 24.30 25.93
C ARG A 447 14.85 23.82 26.17
N THR A 448 15.36 22.89 25.35
CA THR A 448 16.72 22.40 25.47
C THR A 448 17.74 23.53 25.36
N GLU A 449 17.65 24.38 24.33
CA GLU A 449 18.60 25.48 24.14
C GLU A 449 18.51 26.55 25.24
N GLN A 450 17.30 26.91 25.67
CA GLN A 450 17.11 27.87 26.76
C GLN A 450 17.74 27.37 28.08
N LEU A 451 17.55 26.09 28.40
CA LEU A 451 18.10 25.50 29.62
C LEU A 451 19.57 25.14 29.51
N ALA A 452 20.11 24.88 28.32
CA ALA A 452 21.55 24.71 28.11
C ALA A 452 22.32 25.98 28.50
N ILE A 453 21.80 27.17 28.16
CA ILE A 453 22.39 28.44 28.59
C ILE A 453 22.40 28.56 30.12
N LYS A 454 21.27 28.23 30.78
CA LYS A 454 21.19 28.24 32.25
C LYS A 454 22.10 27.20 32.91
N ALA A 455 22.22 26.02 32.29
CA ALA A 455 23.11 24.96 32.75
C ALA A 455 24.57 25.42 32.68
N SER A 456 24.98 26.08 31.59
CA SER A 456 26.32 26.68 31.45
C SER A 456 26.62 27.66 32.59
N GLN A 457 25.67 28.55 32.88
CA GLN A 457 25.76 29.50 34.00
C GLN A 457 25.86 28.79 35.36
N LEU A 458 25.05 27.75 35.58
CA LEU A 458 25.11 26.94 36.80
C LEU A 458 26.46 26.24 36.97
N GLY A 459 26.99 25.65 35.90
CA GLY A 459 28.30 25.01 35.91
C GLY A 459 29.43 26.00 36.19
N ALA A 460 29.38 27.19 35.61
CA ALA A 460 30.32 28.27 35.91
C ALA A 460 30.27 28.69 37.38
N LEU A 461 29.07 28.85 37.96
CA LEU A 461 28.92 29.15 39.39
C LEU A 461 29.38 28.00 40.29
N ASP A 462 29.29 26.74 39.84
CA ASP A 462 29.82 25.60 40.60
C ASP A 462 31.35 25.56 40.60
N ILE A 463 31.99 25.95 39.50
CA ILE A 463 33.45 26.09 39.43
C ILE A 463 33.93 27.19 40.38
N LEU A 464 33.24 28.33 40.41
CA LEU A 464 33.61 29.52 41.18
C LEU A 464 33.30 29.42 42.69
N LYS A 465 32.64 28.35 43.16
CA LYS A 465 32.15 28.23 44.55
C LYS A 465 33.21 28.34 45.65
N ASN A 466 34.48 28.09 45.32
CA ASN A 466 35.61 28.15 46.25
C ASN A 466 36.48 29.40 46.07
N GLU A 467 36.11 30.34 45.18
CA GLU A 467 36.86 31.57 44.98
C GLU A 467 36.50 32.64 46.01
N SER A 468 37.52 33.23 46.64
CA SER A 468 37.37 34.12 47.80
C SER A 468 36.76 35.50 47.48
N LEU A 469 36.54 35.81 46.20
CA LEU A 469 36.14 37.14 45.72
C LEU A 469 34.61 37.28 45.47
N ILE A 470 33.82 36.24 45.70
CA ILE A 470 32.38 36.21 45.40
C ILE A 470 31.56 35.95 46.68
N ASP A 471 30.50 36.72 46.89
CA ASP A 471 29.57 36.54 48.01
C ASP A 471 28.83 35.19 47.90
N PRO A 472 29.03 34.25 48.85
CA PRO A 472 28.39 32.93 48.80
C PRO A 472 26.86 33.00 48.84
N ALA A 473 26.26 33.99 49.52
CA ALA A 473 24.82 34.10 49.63
C ALA A 473 24.18 34.50 48.29
N GLN A 474 24.78 35.47 47.59
CA GLN A 474 24.34 35.89 46.25
C GLN A 474 24.51 34.77 45.21
N MET A 475 25.58 33.99 45.33
CA MET A 475 25.83 32.84 44.46
C MET A 475 24.75 31.76 44.63
N GLU A 476 24.40 31.39 45.87
CA GLU A 476 23.37 30.39 46.13
C GLU A 476 21.97 30.88 45.75
N GLU A 477 21.67 32.18 45.94
CA GLU A 477 20.44 32.78 45.43
C GLU A 477 20.34 32.65 43.90
N LYS A 478 21.42 32.99 43.18
CA LYS A 478 21.45 32.88 41.71
C LYS A 478 21.36 31.44 41.23
N LYS A 479 22.02 30.49 41.90
CA LYS A 479 21.88 29.05 41.61
C LYS A 479 20.44 28.59 41.82
N SER A 480 19.80 29.01 42.91
CA SER A 480 18.40 28.67 43.19
C SER A 480 17.48 29.22 42.11
N GLU A 481 17.66 30.47 41.68
CA GLU A 481 16.93 31.08 40.57
C GLU A 481 17.08 30.27 39.27
N LEU A 482 18.31 29.93 38.88
CA LEU A 482 18.60 29.20 37.65
C LEU A 482 18.06 27.76 37.67
N LYS A 483 18.00 27.11 38.84
CA LYS A 483 17.49 25.74 38.99
C LYS A 483 15.97 25.61 38.86
N LYS A 484 15.20 26.70 39.03
CA LYS A 484 13.72 26.66 39.07
C LYS A 484 13.06 26.03 37.84
N ASP A 485 13.67 26.16 36.67
CA ASP A 485 13.08 25.74 35.39
C ASP A 485 13.48 24.33 34.94
N PHE A 486 14.38 23.68 35.70
CA PHE A 486 14.78 22.30 35.47
C PHE A 486 13.76 21.36 36.13
N ILE A 487 13.43 20.26 35.44
CA ILE A 487 12.58 19.22 36.01
C ILE A 487 13.41 18.24 36.85
N ALA A 488 12.72 17.42 37.65
CA ALA A 488 13.36 16.44 38.52
C ALA A 488 14.38 15.56 37.76
N GLY A 489 15.57 15.39 38.33
CA GLY A 489 16.67 14.57 37.78
C GLY A 489 17.57 15.26 36.75
N GLU A 490 17.17 16.38 36.13
CA GLU A 490 18.01 17.06 35.12
C GLU A 490 19.30 17.64 35.72
N ILE A 491 19.21 18.33 36.86
CA ILE A 491 20.38 18.88 37.57
C ILE A 491 21.27 17.76 38.12
N GLU A 492 20.66 16.73 38.69
CA GLU A 492 21.38 15.57 39.22
C GLU A 492 22.19 14.88 38.11
N SER A 493 21.61 14.73 36.92
CA SER A 493 22.31 14.16 35.76
C SER A 493 23.54 14.99 35.35
N LEU A 494 23.44 16.32 35.40
CA LEU A 494 24.57 17.22 35.10
C LEU A 494 25.69 17.11 36.14
N GLN A 495 25.32 16.99 37.42
CA GLN A 495 26.25 16.81 38.53
C GLN A 495 26.94 15.43 38.48
N ASN A 496 26.20 14.40 38.07
CA ASN A 496 26.69 13.02 37.99
C ASN A 496 27.39 12.68 36.66
N TRP A 497 27.67 13.67 35.80
CA TRP A 497 28.35 13.46 34.52
C TRP A 497 29.69 12.71 34.66
N ASP A 498 30.51 13.11 35.63
CA ASP A 498 31.83 12.50 35.81
C ASP A 498 31.70 11.03 36.28
N GLN A 499 30.68 10.71 37.08
CA GLN A 499 30.36 9.34 37.47
C GLN A 499 29.89 8.50 36.27
N LEU A 500 29.12 9.09 35.36
CA LEU A 500 28.70 8.43 34.12
C LEU A 500 29.91 8.12 33.23
N VAL A 501 30.80 9.09 33.05
CA VAL A 501 32.06 8.91 32.30
C VAL A 501 32.92 7.82 32.94
N GLN A 502 33.02 7.76 34.27
CA GLN A 502 33.73 6.71 34.98
C GLN A 502 33.08 5.33 34.81
N THR A 503 31.74 5.26 34.84
CA THR A 503 30.99 4.02 34.62
C THR A 503 31.30 3.41 33.27
N TYR A 504 31.21 4.21 32.21
CA TYR A 504 31.53 3.79 30.84
C TYR A 504 33.04 3.74 30.55
N ALA A 505 33.88 4.02 31.55
CA ALA A 505 35.32 3.82 31.49
C ALA A 505 35.80 2.48 32.03
N GLN A 506 34.94 1.73 32.70
CA GLN A 506 35.20 0.37 33.18
C GLN A 506 35.30 -0.63 32.02
N ASP A 507 35.85 -1.81 32.31
CA ASP A 507 35.92 -2.92 31.35
C ASP A 507 34.57 -3.67 31.22
N GLU A 508 33.65 -3.50 32.18
CA GLU A 508 32.31 -4.10 32.22
C GLU A 508 31.22 -3.09 32.57
N LEU A 509 30.03 -3.27 32.00
CA LEU A 509 28.80 -2.59 32.38
C LEU A 509 27.89 -3.56 33.13
N ILE A 510 27.43 -3.14 34.30
CA ILE A 510 26.41 -3.84 35.08
C ILE A 510 25.12 -3.04 34.99
N PHE A 511 24.08 -3.66 34.44
CA PHE A 511 22.75 -3.04 34.36
C PHE A 511 21.66 -4.06 34.67
N LYS A 512 20.51 -3.58 35.15
CA LYS A 512 19.36 -4.43 35.49
C LYS A 512 18.39 -4.49 34.33
N VAL A 513 17.94 -5.70 34.00
CA VAL A 513 16.83 -5.94 33.07
C VAL A 513 15.77 -6.73 33.82
N ARG A 514 14.64 -6.07 34.15
CA ARG A 514 13.66 -6.59 35.11
C ARG A 514 14.40 -6.89 36.44
N ASP A 515 14.25 -8.09 36.98
CA ASP A 515 14.86 -8.50 38.25
C ASP A 515 16.24 -9.18 38.11
N ARG A 516 16.86 -9.11 36.92
CA ARG A 516 18.16 -9.76 36.63
C ARG A 516 19.26 -8.73 36.42
N GLU A 517 20.39 -8.93 37.09
CA GLU A 517 21.63 -8.21 36.77
C GLU A 517 22.31 -8.85 35.57
N ILE A 518 22.59 -8.03 34.55
CA ILE A 518 23.32 -8.43 33.36
C ILE A 518 24.68 -7.75 33.42
N ARG A 519 25.74 -8.56 33.28
CA ARG A 519 27.11 -8.09 33.12
C ARG A 519 27.54 -8.28 31.68
N GLN A 520 28.00 -7.20 31.03
CA GLN A 520 28.54 -7.26 29.67
C GLN A 520 29.85 -6.50 29.58
N SER A 521 30.80 -7.03 28.81
CA SER A 521 32.04 -6.32 28.54
C SER A 521 31.79 -5.05 27.72
N LEU A 522 32.43 -3.95 28.14
CA LEU A 522 32.47 -2.66 27.45
C LEU A 522 33.68 -2.50 26.53
N VAL A 523 34.60 -3.46 26.52
CA VAL A 523 35.89 -3.35 25.84
C VAL A 523 36.12 -4.55 24.94
N SER A 524 36.53 -4.28 23.71
CA SER A 524 37.15 -5.26 22.82
C SER A 524 38.61 -4.88 22.59
N LYS A 525 39.49 -5.88 22.41
CA LYS A 525 40.92 -5.63 22.21
C LYS A 525 41.27 -5.88 20.73
N SER A 526 41.89 -4.90 20.08
CA SER A 526 42.40 -5.07 18.72
C SER A 526 43.64 -5.97 18.68
N LEU A 527 44.05 -6.42 17.49
CA LEU A 527 45.30 -7.18 17.31
C LEU A 527 46.54 -6.40 17.80
N SER A 528 46.53 -5.07 17.67
CA SER A 528 47.59 -4.18 18.18
C SER A 528 47.55 -3.97 19.70
N GLY A 529 46.55 -4.53 20.38
CA GLY A 529 46.36 -4.43 21.82
C GLY A 529 45.58 -3.21 22.29
N THR A 530 45.07 -2.37 21.38
CA THR A 530 44.24 -1.21 21.69
C THR A 530 42.92 -1.64 22.30
N LYS A 531 42.53 -1.04 23.42
CA LYS A 531 41.20 -1.20 24.04
C LYS A 531 40.18 -0.34 23.30
N ILE A 532 39.33 -0.97 22.50
CA ILE A 532 38.22 -0.33 21.79
C ILE A 532 36.96 -0.41 22.66
N ARG A 533 36.46 0.74 23.10
CA ARG A 533 35.24 0.81 23.91
C ARG A 533 34.00 0.70 23.04
N LYS A 534 33.01 -0.05 23.53
CA LYS A 534 31.70 -0.17 22.90
C LYS A 534 30.95 1.15 22.86
N VAL A 535 30.94 1.90 23.97
CA VAL A 535 30.31 3.23 24.02
C VAL A 535 31.37 4.23 24.46
N VAL A 536 31.55 5.29 23.67
CA VAL A 536 32.48 6.39 23.95
C VAL A 536 31.68 7.65 24.29
N LEU A 537 31.97 8.26 25.44
CA LEU A 537 31.37 9.53 25.85
C LEU A 537 32.25 10.71 25.44
N PRO A 538 31.65 11.88 25.11
CA PRO A 538 32.40 13.09 24.84
C PRO A 538 33.07 13.64 26.12
N LYS A 539 34.13 14.43 25.95
CA LYS A 539 34.85 15.06 27.07
C LYS A 539 34.34 16.49 27.29
N LEU A 540 33.16 16.63 27.89
CA LEU A 540 32.48 17.92 28.06
C LEU A 540 32.73 18.54 29.44
N SER A 541 33.27 19.76 29.46
CA SER A 541 33.44 20.56 30.68
C SER A 541 32.25 21.49 30.94
N ASP A 542 31.69 22.11 29.89
CA ASP A 542 30.54 22.99 30.00
C ASP A 542 29.25 22.23 30.31
N TRP A 543 28.47 22.74 31.26
CA TRP A 543 27.21 22.12 31.67
C TRP A 543 26.09 22.33 30.64
N GLY A 544 26.14 23.38 29.82
CA GLY A 544 25.23 23.53 28.70
C GLY A 544 25.41 22.46 27.64
N ASP A 545 26.65 22.17 27.28
CA ASP A 545 26.96 21.09 26.33
C ASP A 545 26.61 19.72 26.89
N ARG A 546 26.84 19.46 28.19
CA ARG A 546 26.34 18.25 28.87
C ARG A 546 24.82 18.15 28.75
N PHE A 547 24.11 19.26 28.97
CA PHE A 547 22.65 19.29 28.88
C PHE A 547 22.16 19.02 27.47
N ARG A 548 22.78 19.62 26.44
CA ARG A 548 22.49 19.32 25.03
C ARG A 548 22.71 17.85 24.71
N PHE A 549 23.82 17.27 25.16
CA PHE A 549 24.10 15.84 24.97
C PHE A 549 22.98 14.97 25.54
N PHE A 550 22.61 15.15 26.82
CA PHE A 550 21.54 14.36 27.45
C PHE A 550 20.18 14.51 26.75
N ARG A 551 19.92 15.67 26.16
CA ARG A 551 18.62 15.98 25.57
C ARG A 551 18.53 15.66 24.08
N TYR A 552 19.62 15.69 23.33
CA TYR A 552 19.57 15.45 21.88
C TYR A 552 20.10 14.10 21.47
N GLU A 553 21.17 13.62 22.12
CA GLU A 553 21.92 12.46 21.67
C GLU A 553 22.52 11.71 22.85
N ASN A 554 21.69 11.37 23.84
CA ASN A 554 22.15 10.66 25.03
C ASN A 554 22.80 9.31 24.66
N ILE A 555 23.43 8.67 25.64
CA ILE A 555 23.96 7.30 25.48
C ILE A 555 22.88 6.33 24.98
N PRO A 556 23.26 5.27 24.23
CA PRO A 556 22.31 4.23 23.83
C PRO A 556 21.54 3.69 25.05
N GLY A 557 20.24 3.44 24.88
CA GLY A 557 19.37 2.91 25.94
C GLY A 557 18.71 3.96 26.83
N GLU A 558 19.06 5.25 26.68
CA GLU A 558 18.49 6.37 27.45
C GLU A 558 17.75 7.37 26.55
N PHE A 559 16.73 8.03 27.09
CA PHE A 559 15.94 9.03 26.36
C PHE A 559 16.84 10.17 25.83
N PRO A 560 16.62 10.67 24.58
CA PRO A 560 15.57 10.34 23.60
C PRO A 560 15.92 9.17 22.66
N TYR A 561 16.77 8.24 23.10
CA TYR A 561 17.16 7.01 22.41
C TYR A 561 17.78 7.21 21.03
N THR A 562 18.30 8.40 20.74
CA THR A 562 18.86 8.77 19.43
C THR A 562 19.97 7.83 18.98
N ALA A 563 20.85 7.41 19.90
CA ALA A 563 21.94 6.46 19.62
C ALA A 563 21.55 4.97 19.71
N GLY A 564 20.28 4.66 19.97
CA GLY A 564 19.77 3.30 20.10
C GLY A 564 18.87 3.12 21.32
N VAL A 565 17.93 2.17 21.24
CA VAL A 565 16.93 1.90 22.29
C VAL A 565 17.40 0.95 23.39
N PHE A 566 18.58 0.36 23.24
CA PHE A 566 19.19 -0.55 24.20
C PHE A 566 20.56 -0.05 24.63
N PRO A 567 20.98 -0.28 25.89
CA PRO A 567 22.30 0.15 26.38
C PRO A 567 23.47 -0.43 25.59
N LEU A 568 23.36 -1.70 25.19
CA LEU A 568 24.35 -2.43 24.41
C LEU A 568 23.64 -3.39 23.45
N LYS A 569 24.28 -3.71 22.32
CA LYS A 569 23.87 -4.79 21.41
C LYS A 569 23.96 -6.14 22.13
N ARG A 570 23.05 -7.06 21.80
CA ARG A 570 23.07 -8.43 22.35
C ARG A 570 24.26 -9.19 21.81
N ALA A 571 25.04 -9.81 22.69
CA ALA A 571 26.26 -10.53 22.32
C ALA A 571 25.98 -11.87 21.61
N ASP A 572 24.80 -12.44 21.82
CA ASP A 572 24.35 -13.75 21.35
C ASP A 572 23.34 -13.67 20.19
N GLU A 573 22.97 -12.47 19.75
CA GLU A 573 21.96 -12.25 18.72
C GLU A 573 22.42 -11.18 17.72
N ASP A 574 22.89 -11.63 16.55
CA ASP A 574 23.17 -10.72 15.44
C ASP A 574 21.84 -10.16 14.88
N PRO A 575 21.80 -8.90 14.40
CA PRO A 575 20.59 -8.30 13.83
C PRO A 575 20.15 -8.93 12.50
N LYS A 576 20.89 -9.93 12.02
CA LYS A 576 20.68 -10.62 10.76
C LYS A 576 19.26 -11.17 10.66
N ARG A 577 18.60 -10.85 9.55
CA ARG A 577 17.30 -11.40 9.18
C ARG A 577 17.21 -11.45 7.65
N MET A 578 17.40 -12.63 7.08
CA MET A 578 17.37 -12.81 5.62
C MET A 578 15.96 -13.13 5.15
N PHE A 579 15.51 -12.42 4.13
CA PHE A 579 14.30 -12.73 3.38
C PHE A 579 14.49 -14.06 2.64
N ALA A 580 13.50 -14.94 2.76
CA ALA A 580 13.43 -16.17 1.99
C ALA A 580 11.97 -16.50 1.69
N GLY A 581 11.75 -17.04 0.50
CA GLY A 581 10.44 -17.44 0.02
C GLY A 581 10.52 -17.74 -1.46
N GLU A 582 10.32 -18.99 -1.82
CA GLU A 582 10.29 -19.42 -3.21
C GLU A 582 9.61 -20.79 -3.32
N GLY A 583 8.76 -20.97 -4.32
CA GLY A 583 8.12 -22.24 -4.65
C GLY A 583 7.18 -22.74 -3.54
N THR A 584 7.31 -24.02 -3.19
CA THR A 584 6.47 -24.70 -2.19
C THR A 584 6.87 -24.35 -0.75
N PRO A 585 5.95 -24.54 0.22
CA PRO A 585 6.26 -24.42 1.64
C PRO A 585 7.49 -25.24 2.06
N GLU A 586 7.63 -26.45 1.53
CA GLU A 586 8.73 -27.36 1.83
C GLU A 586 10.08 -26.87 1.27
N ARG A 587 10.11 -26.29 0.06
CA ARG A 587 11.32 -25.70 -0.51
C ARG A 587 11.79 -24.51 0.31
N THR A 588 10.87 -23.62 0.69
CA THR A 588 11.18 -22.48 1.54
C THR A 588 11.61 -22.92 2.95
N ASN A 589 10.96 -23.93 3.53
CA ASN A 589 11.36 -24.52 4.81
C ASN A 589 12.81 -25.04 4.78
N LYS A 590 13.21 -25.76 3.72
CA LYS A 590 14.60 -26.19 3.53
C LYS A 590 15.58 -25.01 3.51
N ARG A 591 15.20 -23.91 2.85
CA ARG A 591 16.01 -22.68 2.83
C ARG A 591 16.10 -22.04 4.22
N PHE A 592 15.03 -22.01 5.01
CA PHE A 592 15.12 -21.55 6.40
C PHE A 592 16.09 -22.37 7.25
N HIS A 593 16.04 -23.70 7.16
CA HIS A 593 16.99 -24.58 7.86
C HIS A 593 18.43 -24.35 7.41
N TYR A 594 18.65 -24.10 6.12
CA TYR A 594 19.96 -23.73 5.59
C TYR A 594 20.47 -22.40 6.17
N LEU A 595 19.63 -21.35 6.15
CA LEU A 595 19.99 -20.01 6.62
C LEU A 595 20.25 -19.93 8.13
N CYS A 596 19.64 -20.82 8.91
CA CYS A 596 19.80 -20.89 10.37
C CYS A 596 20.82 -21.95 10.83
N LYS A 597 21.51 -22.63 9.89
CA LYS A 597 22.41 -23.73 10.24
C LYS A 597 23.54 -23.27 11.16
N GLY A 598 23.59 -23.84 12.37
CA GLY A 598 24.62 -23.56 13.37
C GLY A 598 24.35 -22.32 14.24
N GLU A 599 23.18 -21.71 14.12
CA GLU A 599 22.77 -20.55 14.93
C GLU A 599 21.93 -20.96 16.13
N LYS A 600 22.06 -20.19 17.22
CA LYS A 600 21.23 -20.37 18.42
C LYS A 600 19.92 -19.60 18.37
N ALA A 601 19.87 -18.52 17.59
CA ALA A 601 18.71 -17.66 17.41
C ALA A 601 18.18 -17.79 15.99
N HIS A 602 16.93 -18.21 15.84
CA HIS A 602 16.29 -18.41 14.54
C HIS A 602 15.43 -17.19 14.18
N ARG A 603 15.94 -16.32 13.30
CA ARG A 603 15.28 -15.09 12.87
C ARG A 603 14.82 -15.21 11.42
N LEU A 604 13.66 -15.81 11.22
CA LEU A 604 13.11 -16.11 9.90
C LEU A 604 12.41 -14.87 9.29
N SER A 605 12.51 -14.68 7.98
CA SER A 605 11.74 -13.65 7.27
C SER A 605 11.15 -14.22 5.99
N THR A 606 9.82 -14.26 5.94
CA THR A 606 9.05 -14.93 4.89
C THR A 606 8.59 -13.94 3.84
N ALA A 607 8.94 -14.23 2.59
CA ALA A 607 8.42 -13.58 1.39
C ALA A 607 7.35 -14.47 0.73
N PHE A 608 6.16 -13.96 0.50
CA PHE A 608 5.07 -14.73 -0.13
C PHE A 608 4.99 -14.45 -1.63
N ASP A 609 4.53 -15.44 -2.40
CA ASP A 609 4.30 -15.24 -3.83
C ASP A 609 3.19 -14.21 -4.07
N SER A 610 3.15 -13.66 -5.28
CA SER A 610 2.16 -12.63 -5.63
C SER A 610 0.71 -13.13 -5.49
N VAL A 611 0.46 -14.43 -5.71
CA VAL A 611 -0.87 -15.05 -5.52
C VAL A 611 -1.31 -14.94 -4.06
N THR A 612 -0.44 -15.33 -3.11
CA THR A 612 -0.69 -15.22 -1.67
C THR A 612 -0.78 -13.75 -1.23
N LEU A 613 0.09 -12.87 -1.73
CA LEU A 613 0.08 -11.43 -1.39
C LEU A 613 -1.26 -10.75 -1.70
N TYR A 614 -1.98 -11.24 -2.71
CA TYR A 614 -3.29 -10.73 -3.12
C TYR A 614 -4.48 -11.55 -2.58
N GLY A 615 -4.24 -12.47 -1.65
CA GLY A 615 -5.29 -13.23 -0.97
C GLY A 615 -5.99 -14.23 -1.89
N GLN A 616 -5.26 -14.82 -2.83
CA GLN A 616 -5.79 -15.74 -3.83
C GLN A 616 -5.26 -17.16 -3.60
N ASP A 617 -5.94 -18.13 -4.18
CA ASP A 617 -5.52 -19.52 -4.22
C ASP A 617 -4.88 -19.80 -5.60
N PRO A 618 -3.95 -20.77 -5.70
CA PRO A 618 -3.47 -21.27 -6.99
C PRO A 618 -4.63 -21.73 -7.90
N ASP A 619 -4.59 -21.34 -9.17
CA ASP A 619 -5.62 -21.65 -10.18
C ASP A 619 -4.96 -22.11 -11.49
N GLN A 620 -5.67 -22.87 -12.33
CA GLN A 620 -5.18 -23.28 -13.66
C GLN A 620 -5.15 -22.14 -14.67
N ARG A 621 -5.86 -21.04 -14.40
CA ARG A 621 -5.89 -19.86 -15.27
C ARG A 621 -4.44 -19.35 -15.46
N PRO A 622 -3.94 -19.22 -16.71
CA PRO A 622 -2.51 -19.00 -16.95
C PRO A 622 -1.91 -17.78 -16.24
N ASP A 623 -2.68 -16.70 -16.10
CA ASP A 623 -2.24 -15.47 -15.43
C ASP A 623 -2.10 -15.60 -13.90
N ILE A 624 -2.75 -16.59 -13.28
CA ILE A 624 -2.53 -16.98 -11.88
C ILE A 624 -1.47 -18.06 -11.83
N PHE A 625 -1.64 -19.14 -12.62
CA PHE A 625 -0.77 -20.31 -12.63
C PHE A 625 0.71 -19.94 -12.83
N GLY A 626 0.98 -19.06 -13.79
CA GLY A 626 2.34 -18.59 -14.10
C GLY A 626 3.03 -17.92 -12.90
N LYS A 627 2.29 -17.42 -11.91
CA LYS A 627 2.77 -16.68 -10.75
C LYS A 627 2.83 -17.49 -9.44
N VAL A 628 2.29 -18.71 -9.43
CA VAL A 628 2.30 -19.58 -8.25
C VAL A 628 3.73 -19.96 -7.87
N GLY A 629 4.15 -19.61 -6.66
CA GLY A 629 5.49 -19.87 -6.14
C GLY A 629 6.60 -19.03 -6.78
N GLU A 630 6.27 -18.07 -7.65
CA GLU A 630 7.24 -17.13 -8.21
C GLU A 630 7.49 -15.97 -7.25
N SER A 631 8.74 -15.54 -7.14
CA SER A 631 9.18 -14.41 -6.28
C SER A 631 8.80 -14.53 -4.80
N GLY A 632 8.39 -15.72 -4.34
CA GLY A 632 7.89 -15.93 -2.98
C GLY A 632 7.34 -17.35 -2.76
N VAL A 633 7.04 -17.69 -1.51
CA VAL A 633 6.42 -18.97 -1.16
C VAL A 633 4.90 -18.93 -1.34
N SER A 634 4.33 -19.99 -1.91
CA SER A 634 2.87 -20.10 -2.08
C SER A 634 2.19 -20.70 -0.84
N ILE A 635 1.34 -19.91 -0.16
CA ILE A 635 0.65 -20.30 1.08
C ILE A 635 -0.85 -19.98 0.96
N CYS A 636 -1.67 -21.00 0.74
CA CYS A 636 -3.12 -20.84 0.59
C CYS A 636 -3.94 -21.53 1.70
N THR A 637 -3.33 -22.40 2.50
CA THR A 637 -4.04 -23.16 3.55
C THR A 637 -3.25 -23.20 4.86
N LEU A 638 -3.93 -23.56 5.96
CA LEU A 638 -3.27 -23.83 7.25
C LEU A 638 -2.23 -24.96 7.14
N ASN A 639 -2.48 -25.98 6.29
CA ASN A 639 -1.55 -27.07 6.09
C ASN A 639 -0.24 -26.60 5.45
N ASP A 640 -0.31 -25.67 4.50
CA ASP A 640 0.87 -25.06 3.89
C ASP A 640 1.68 -24.27 4.94
N MET A 641 1.00 -23.50 5.81
CA MET A 641 1.66 -22.76 6.88
C MET A 641 2.37 -23.69 7.88
N LYS A 642 1.77 -24.84 8.21
CA LYS A 642 2.40 -25.86 9.05
C LYS A 642 3.67 -26.43 8.41
N LYS A 643 3.62 -26.74 7.12
CA LYS A 643 4.78 -27.23 6.36
C LYS A 643 5.91 -26.20 6.30
N LEU A 644 5.57 -24.92 6.11
CA LEU A 644 6.52 -23.81 6.02
C LEU A 644 7.41 -23.70 7.27
N TYR A 645 6.84 -23.86 8.45
CA TYR A 645 7.57 -23.73 9.73
C TYR A 645 7.86 -25.06 10.43
N ALA A 646 7.73 -26.18 9.72
CA ALA A 646 8.07 -27.49 10.26
C ALA A 646 9.53 -27.53 10.78
N GLY A 647 9.70 -28.02 12.00
CA GLY A 647 11.00 -28.10 12.67
C GLY A 647 11.43 -26.85 13.46
N PHE A 648 10.65 -25.77 13.43
CA PHE A 648 10.88 -24.58 14.26
C PHE A 648 9.82 -24.48 15.36
N ASP A 649 10.23 -24.45 16.63
CA ASP A 649 9.30 -24.18 17.76
C ASP A 649 9.00 -22.68 17.78
N LEU A 650 7.77 -22.31 17.38
CA LEU A 650 7.33 -20.92 17.28
C LEU A 650 7.14 -20.22 18.63
N CYS A 651 7.10 -20.98 19.73
CA CYS A 651 7.04 -20.46 21.10
C CYS A 651 8.41 -20.41 21.79
N ASP A 652 9.48 -20.85 21.13
CA ASP A 652 10.84 -20.75 21.67
C ASP A 652 11.27 -19.27 21.80
N PRO A 653 11.86 -18.86 22.94
CA PRO A 653 12.31 -17.48 23.14
C PRO A 653 13.41 -17.02 22.16
N ASN A 654 14.09 -17.94 21.46
CA ASN A 654 15.12 -17.63 20.48
C ASN A 654 14.62 -17.78 19.03
N THR A 655 13.34 -18.14 18.82
CA THR A 655 12.71 -18.16 17.50
C THR A 655 11.84 -16.92 17.31
N SER A 656 11.96 -16.26 16.16
CA SER A 656 11.14 -15.11 15.80
C SER A 656 10.92 -15.06 14.29
N VAL A 657 9.65 -15.12 13.89
CA VAL A 657 9.25 -15.11 12.47
C VAL A 657 8.73 -13.73 12.07
N SER A 658 9.25 -13.19 10.98
CA SER A 658 8.71 -12.00 10.32
C SER A 658 8.00 -12.41 9.03
N MET A 659 6.76 -11.97 8.83
CA MET A 659 5.96 -12.30 7.65
C MET A 659 5.58 -11.02 6.91
N THR A 660 6.08 -10.89 5.68
CA THR A 660 5.85 -9.70 4.85
C THR A 660 4.57 -9.87 4.04
N ILE A 661 3.45 -9.58 4.68
CA ILE A 661 2.11 -9.68 4.11
C ILE A 661 1.29 -8.45 4.51
N ASN A 662 0.43 -7.96 3.61
CA ASN A 662 -0.35 -6.73 3.82
C ASN A 662 -1.86 -6.99 3.65
N GLY A 663 -2.36 -7.01 2.42
CA GLY A 663 -3.81 -7.17 2.13
C GLY A 663 -4.49 -8.29 2.92
N PRO A 664 -4.05 -9.55 2.81
CA PRO A 664 -4.61 -10.67 3.55
C PRO A 664 -3.84 -10.98 4.84
N ALA A 665 -3.12 -10.00 5.42
CA ALA A 665 -2.37 -10.19 6.65
C ALA A 665 -3.20 -10.77 7.81
N PRO A 666 -4.47 -10.37 8.04
CA PRO A 666 -5.29 -10.99 9.08
C PRO A 666 -5.49 -12.50 8.89
N MET A 667 -5.63 -12.97 7.65
CA MET A 667 -5.81 -14.39 7.32
C MET A 667 -4.51 -15.18 7.51
N ILE A 668 -3.39 -14.66 7.00
CA ILE A 668 -2.07 -15.28 7.16
C ILE A 668 -1.65 -15.32 8.63
N LEU A 669 -1.95 -14.27 9.40
CA LEU A 669 -1.73 -14.23 10.84
C LEU A 669 -2.58 -15.28 11.57
N ALA A 670 -3.83 -15.48 11.14
CA ALA A 670 -4.69 -16.53 11.69
C ALA A 670 -4.14 -17.94 11.38
N PHE A 671 -3.62 -18.19 10.17
CA PHE A 671 -2.89 -19.43 9.88
C PHE A 671 -1.69 -19.61 10.80
N TYR A 672 -0.87 -18.56 10.97
CA TYR A 672 0.33 -18.62 11.82
C TYR A 672 0.02 -18.93 13.29
N PHE A 673 -0.98 -18.26 13.89
CA PHE A 673 -1.38 -18.55 15.27
C PHE A 673 -1.91 -19.98 15.40
N ASN A 674 -2.74 -20.45 14.47
CA ASN A 674 -3.22 -21.83 14.48
C ASN A 674 -2.07 -22.83 14.31
N THR A 675 -1.05 -22.53 13.49
CA THR A 675 0.16 -23.36 13.41
C THR A 675 0.90 -23.43 14.75
N ALA A 676 1.10 -22.29 15.43
CA ALA A 676 1.75 -22.28 16.74
C ALA A 676 0.93 -23.02 17.82
N ILE A 677 -0.40 -22.86 17.81
CA ILE A 677 -1.32 -23.56 18.72
C ILE A 677 -1.24 -25.06 18.49
N ASP A 678 -1.34 -25.49 17.24
CA ASP A 678 -1.29 -26.91 16.89
C ASP A 678 0.06 -27.54 17.29
N GLN A 679 1.19 -26.83 17.12
CA GLN A 679 2.51 -27.29 17.60
C GLN A 679 2.52 -27.54 19.13
N GLN A 680 2.00 -26.62 19.93
CA GLN A 680 2.01 -26.76 21.40
C GLN A 680 0.97 -27.78 21.88
N VAL A 681 -0.16 -27.92 21.18
CA VAL A 681 -1.14 -28.97 21.44
C VAL A 681 -0.53 -30.34 21.16
N GLU A 682 0.08 -30.55 20.00
CA GLU A 682 0.75 -31.80 19.64
C GLU A 682 1.85 -32.16 20.66
N LYS A 683 2.64 -31.17 21.08
CA LYS A 683 3.66 -31.33 22.12
C LYS A 683 3.07 -31.78 23.45
N ARG A 684 2.03 -31.09 23.94
CA ARG A 684 1.36 -31.42 25.22
C ARG A 684 0.63 -32.76 25.17
N GLU A 685 -0.03 -33.09 24.06
CA GLU A 685 -0.69 -34.39 23.87
C GLU A 685 0.33 -35.54 23.86
N LYS A 686 1.48 -35.34 23.22
CA LYS A 686 2.57 -36.31 23.22
C LYS A 686 3.16 -36.51 24.62
N GLU A 687 3.32 -35.43 25.39
CA GLU A 687 3.77 -35.48 26.79
C GLU A 687 2.76 -36.20 27.70
N LEU A 688 1.45 -36.01 27.47
CA LEU A 688 0.37 -36.64 28.24
C LEU A 688 0.00 -38.05 27.78
N GLY A 689 0.36 -38.44 26.55
CA GLY A 689 -0.05 -39.70 25.93
C GLY A 689 -1.55 -39.79 25.58
N ARG A 690 -2.27 -38.67 25.57
CA ARG A 690 -3.72 -38.59 25.24
C ARG A 690 -4.09 -37.24 24.63
N LYS A 691 -5.28 -37.18 24.03
CA LYS A 691 -5.87 -35.92 23.55
C LYS A 691 -6.19 -34.96 24.71
N LEU A 692 -6.09 -33.67 24.45
CA LEU A 692 -6.47 -32.63 25.42
C LEU A 692 -7.99 -32.59 25.60
N SER A 693 -8.45 -32.36 26.83
CA SER A 693 -9.83 -31.92 27.08
C SER A 693 -10.04 -30.49 26.58
N SER A 694 -11.30 -30.07 26.41
CA SER A 694 -11.61 -28.71 25.94
C SER A 694 -11.03 -27.61 26.84
N ALA A 695 -10.96 -27.84 28.16
CA ALA A 695 -10.36 -26.90 29.10
C ALA A 695 -8.83 -26.83 28.95
N GLU A 696 -8.15 -27.97 28.79
CA GLU A 696 -6.70 -28.03 28.57
C GLU A 696 -6.31 -27.45 27.22
N PHE A 697 -7.14 -27.63 26.19
CA PHE A 697 -6.95 -26.98 24.89
C PHE A 697 -7.00 -25.46 25.02
N ALA A 698 -8.07 -24.92 25.63
CA ALA A 698 -8.23 -23.48 25.81
C ALA A 698 -7.09 -22.85 26.64
N GLU A 699 -6.61 -23.57 27.67
CA GLU A 699 -5.43 -23.17 28.43
C GLU A 699 -4.16 -23.14 27.56
N THR A 700 -3.96 -24.17 26.73
CA THR A 700 -2.79 -24.29 25.85
C THR A 700 -2.80 -23.20 24.78
N GLU A 701 -3.95 -22.97 24.15
CA GLU A 701 -4.15 -21.89 23.18
C GLU A 701 -3.80 -20.53 23.79
N LYS A 702 -4.38 -20.21 24.97
CA LYS A 702 -4.12 -18.93 25.66
C LYS A 702 -2.64 -18.74 26.00
N LYS A 703 -1.97 -19.78 26.51
CA LYS A 703 -0.52 -19.70 26.81
C LYS A 703 0.30 -19.54 25.53
N THR A 704 -0.05 -20.24 24.46
CA THR A 704 0.67 -20.18 23.18
C THR A 704 0.66 -18.78 22.60
N VAL A 705 -0.52 -18.15 22.47
CA VAL A 705 -0.62 -16.81 21.86
C VAL A 705 0.12 -15.73 22.69
N GLN A 706 0.29 -15.94 24.00
CA GLN A 706 1.07 -15.04 24.86
C GLN A 706 2.59 -15.21 24.70
N LEU A 707 3.04 -16.42 24.34
CA LEU A 707 4.46 -16.75 24.21
C LEU A 707 5.01 -16.47 22.81
N VAL A 708 4.22 -16.69 21.77
CA VAL A 708 4.66 -16.62 20.37
C VAL A 708 5.34 -15.28 20.03
N ARG A 709 6.44 -15.37 19.27
CA ARG A 709 7.26 -14.22 18.90
C ARG A 709 7.28 -14.03 17.39
N GLY A 710 7.09 -12.80 16.94
CA GLY A 710 7.13 -12.51 15.52
C GLY A 710 6.65 -11.13 15.14
N THR A 711 6.50 -10.93 13.84
CA THR A 711 6.06 -9.67 13.22
C THR A 711 5.23 -10.01 12.01
N VAL A 712 4.08 -9.36 11.88
CA VAL A 712 3.36 -9.27 10.62
C VAL A 712 3.52 -7.84 10.10
N GLN A 713 3.73 -7.67 8.80
CA GLN A 713 3.95 -6.33 8.23
C GLN A 713 2.68 -5.48 8.30
N ALA A 714 1.63 -5.87 7.59
CA ALA A 714 0.25 -5.39 7.77
C ALA A 714 0.03 -3.86 7.82
N ASP A 715 0.96 -3.07 7.29
CA ASP A 715 0.80 -1.62 7.20
C ASP A 715 0.00 -1.30 5.93
N ILE A 716 -1.28 -1.02 6.10
CA ILE A 716 -2.18 -0.72 4.98
C ILE A 716 -2.03 0.72 4.44
N LEU A 717 -1.48 1.64 5.24
CA LEU A 717 -1.36 3.04 4.82
C LEU A 717 -0.31 3.18 3.72
N LYS A 718 0.82 2.47 3.85
CA LYS A 718 1.83 2.41 2.77
C LYS A 718 1.35 1.67 1.51
N GLU A 719 0.30 0.85 1.59
CA GLU A 719 -0.23 0.14 0.42
C GLU A 719 -0.87 1.10 -0.59
N ASP A 720 -1.64 2.08 -0.13
CA ASP A 720 -2.22 3.10 -1.02
C ASP A 720 -1.17 4.14 -1.47
N GLN A 721 -0.15 4.37 -0.63
CA GLN A 721 0.85 5.39 -0.88
C GLN A 721 1.94 4.93 -1.87
N GLY A 722 2.41 3.68 -1.78
CA GLY A 722 3.58 3.23 -2.54
C GLY A 722 3.59 1.78 -3.04
N GLN A 723 3.07 0.80 -2.29
CA GLN A 723 3.24 -0.63 -2.65
C GLN A 723 2.13 -1.22 -3.53
N ASN A 724 0.92 -0.69 -3.46
CA ASN A 724 -0.22 -1.09 -4.28
C ASN A 724 -0.64 -2.58 -4.17
N THR A 725 -0.45 -3.23 -3.00
CA THR A 725 -0.95 -4.59 -2.70
C THR A 725 -2.20 -4.59 -1.81
N CYS A 726 -2.89 -3.46 -1.74
CA CYS A 726 -4.16 -3.33 -1.06
C CYS A 726 -5.25 -4.14 -1.80
N ILE A 727 -5.87 -5.10 -1.11
CA ILE A 727 -6.97 -5.89 -1.65
C ILE A 727 -8.33 -5.55 -1.02
N PHE A 728 -8.31 -4.88 0.13
CA PHE A 728 -9.49 -4.38 0.82
C PHE A 728 -9.53 -2.84 0.84
N SER A 729 -10.70 -2.22 0.96
CA SER A 729 -10.80 -0.77 1.13
C SER A 729 -10.01 -0.33 2.37
N ILE A 730 -9.41 0.86 2.32
CA ILE A 730 -8.53 1.35 3.39
C ILE A 730 -9.25 1.35 4.74
N ASN A 731 -10.53 1.74 4.77
CA ASN A 731 -11.31 1.75 6.00
C ASN A 731 -11.55 0.34 6.54
N PHE A 732 -11.87 -0.62 5.67
CA PHE A 732 -12.12 -2.00 6.08
C PHE A 732 -10.83 -2.69 6.56
N ALA A 733 -9.72 -2.45 5.87
CA ALA A 733 -8.41 -2.95 6.26
C ALA A 733 -7.94 -2.35 7.60
N LEU A 734 -8.08 -1.04 7.81
CA LEU A 734 -7.79 -0.41 9.10
C LEU A 734 -8.68 -0.96 10.21
N LYS A 735 -9.97 -1.22 9.94
CA LYS A 735 -10.87 -1.92 10.87
C LYS A 735 -10.30 -3.28 11.28
N MET A 736 -9.85 -4.09 10.32
CA MET A 736 -9.24 -5.39 10.62
C MET A 736 -7.94 -5.26 11.41
N MET A 737 -7.12 -4.23 11.14
CA MET A 737 -5.91 -3.96 11.92
C MET A 737 -6.22 -3.58 13.37
N GLY A 738 -7.24 -2.75 13.59
CA GLY A 738 -7.70 -2.45 14.94
C GLY A 738 -8.29 -3.67 15.65
N ASP A 739 -8.94 -4.59 14.93
CA ASP A 739 -9.46 -5.84 15.50
C ASP A 739 -8.35 -6.79 15.93
N ILE A 740 -7.27 -6.91 15.13
CA ILE A 740 -6.06 -7.63 15.51
C ILE A 740 -5.49 -7.03 16.80
N GLN A 741 -5.31 -5.71 16.84
CA GLN A 741 -4.72 -5.05 18.01
C GLN A 741 -5.61 -5.17 19.25
N GLN A 742 -6.93 -5.04 19.11
CA GLN A 742 -7.87 -5.27 20.21
C GLN A 742 -7.78 -6.70 20.74
N TYR A 743 -7.71 -7.70 19.85
CA TYR A 743 -7.53 -9.10 20.23
C TYR A 743 -6.18 -9.32 20.95
N PHE A 744 -5.11 -8.69 20.48
CA PHE A 744 -3.79 -8.76 21.11
C PHE A 744 -3.81 -8.21 22.54
N THR A 745 -4.43 -7.04 22.74
CA THR A 745 -4.54 -6.42 24.06
C THR A 745 -5.36 -7.30 25.01
N GLN A 746 -6.54 -7.77 24.58
CA GLN A 746 -7.43 -8.61 25.40
C GLN A 746 -6.78 -9.94 25.81
N ASN A 747 -5.96 -10.53 24.93
CA ASN A 747 -5.29 -11.82 25.17
C ASN A 747 -3.86 -11.70 25.72
N GLN A 748 -3.37 -10.47 25.94
CA GLN A 748 -2.02 -10.16 26.43
C GLN A 748 -0.88 -10.66 25.51
N ILE A 749 -1.08 -10.53 24.20
CA ILE A 749 -0.07 -10.85 23.18
C ILE A 749 0.98 -9.71 23.13
N LYS A 750 2.06 -9.85 23.91
CA LYS A 750 3.08 -8.80 24.14
C LYS A 750 4.38 -9.02 23.37
N ASN A 751 4.49 -10.15 22.68
CA ASN A 751 5.71 -10.66 22.06
C ASN A 751 5.65 -10.70 20.53
N PHE A 752 4.49 -10.33 19.97
CA PHE A 752 4.25 -10.28 18.53
C PHE A 752 3.92 -8.84 18.13
N TYR A 753 4.59 -8.34 17.09
CA TYR A 753 4.30 -7.01 16.54
C TYR A 753 3.13 -7.12 15.56
N SER A 754 2.02 -6.43 15.85
CA SER A 754 0.77 -6.48 15.08
C SER A 754 0.85 -5.70 13.77
N VAL A 755 1.79 -4.75 13.68
CA VAL A 755 2.08 -3.97 12.48
C VAL A 755 3.56 -3.60 12.43
N SER A 756 4.14 -3.65 11.24
CA SER A 756 5.45 -3.11 10.91
C SER A 756 5.29 -1.95 9.94
N ILE A 757 5.22 -0.74 10.50
CA ILE A 757 4.99 0.52 9.78
C ILE A 757 6.17 0.78 8.84
N SER A 758 5.93 0.83 7.54
CA SER A 758 6.99 0.62 6.55
C SER A 758 7.14 1.79 5.57
N GLY A 759 8.37 2.29 5.50
CA GLY A 759 8.85 3.23 4.48
C GLY A 759 9.61 2.57 3.34
N TYR A 760 10.06 1.31 3.48
CA TYR A 760 10.85 0.63 2.46
C TYR A 760 10.21 0.74 1.07
N HIS A 761 8.96 0.32 0.94
CA HIS A 761 8.23 0.31 -0.33
C HIS A 761 7.92 1.71 -0.85
N ILE A 762 7.74 2.69 0.03
CA ILE A 762 7.58 4.11 -0.34
C ILE A 762 8.86 4.63 -1.02
N ALA A 763 10.02 4.28 -0.49
CA ALA A 763 11.31 4.63 -1.08
C ALA A 763 11.57 3.90 -2.39
N GLU A 764 11.32 2.59 -2.44
CA GLU A 764 11.49 1.78 -3.65
C GLU A 764 10.58 2.26 -4.80
N ALA A 765 9.41 2.82 -4.48
CA ALA A 765 8.50 3.40 -5.48
C ALA A 765 9.00 4.73 -6.08
N GLY A 766 9.89 5.45 -5.42
CA GLY A 766 10.15 6.82 -5.81
C GLY A 766 10.81 7.71 -4.77
N ALA A 767 10.43 7.54 -3.51
CA ALA A 767 10.61 8.58 -2.52
C ALA A 767 12.07 8.78 -2.12
N ASN A 768 12.46 10.03 -1.95
CA ASN A 768 13.72 10.39 -1.31
C ASN A 768 13.69 10.03 0.20
N PRO A 769 14.84 9.98 0.90
CA PRO A 769 14.90 9.61 2.31
C PRO A 769 14.03 10.47 3.25
N ILE A 770 13.83 11.76 2.96
CA ILE A 770 13.02 12.66 3.79
C ILE A 770 11.54 12.29 3.67
N SER A 771 11.03 12.17 2.45
CA SER A 771 9.63 11.78 2.18
C SER A 771 9.34 10.38 2.70
N GLN A 772 10.27 9.42 2.53
CA GLN A 772 10.17 8.10 3.15
C GLN A 772 9.98 8.22 4.66
N LEU A 773 10.89 8.91 5.36
CA LEU A 773 10.89 8.99 6.81
C LEU A 773 9.62 9.69 7.34
N ALA A 774 9.25 10.82 6.72
CA ALA A 774 8.08 11.58 7.10
C ALA A 774 6.78 10.79 6.91
N PHE A 775 6.57 10.17 5.74
CA PHE A 775 5.36 9.40 5.49
C PHE A 775 5.26 8.20 6.43
N THR A 776 6.36 7.50 6.67
CA THR A 776 6.39 6.35 7.58
C THR A 776 6.05 6.73 9.02
N LEU A 777 6.69 7.78 9.57
CA LEU A 777 6.38 8.22 10.94
C LEU A 777 4.95 8.76 11.04
N SER A 778 4.47 9.50 10.03
CA SER A 778 3.10 9.99 10.02
C SER A 778 2.07 8.85 10.00
N ASN A 779 2.31 7.79 9.21
CA ASN A 779 1.49 6.57 9.20
C ASN A 779 1.48 5.91 10.59
N GLY A 780 2.65 5.83 11.24
CA GLY A 780 2.77 5.31 12.60
C GLY A 780 1.93 6.09 13.61
N PHE A 781 1.97 7.42 13.55
CA PHE A 781 1.11 8.26 14.40
C PHE A 781 -0.37 8.15 14.03
N THR A 782 -0.74 7.91 12.77
CA THR A 782 -2.13 7.60 12.39
C THR A 782 -2.63 6.32 13.06
N PHE A 783 -1.81 5.26 13.12
CA PHE A 783 -2.18 4.05 13.88
C PHE A 783 -2.33 4.33 15.37
N VAL A 784 -1.47 5.17 15.95
CA VAL A 784 -1.59 5.59 17.36
C VAL A 784 -2.92 6.29 17.61
N GLU A 785 -3.27 7.30 16.81
CA GLU A 785 -4.54 8.02 16.93
C GLU A 785 -5.75 7.10 16.70
N TYR A 786 -5.66 6.18 15.74
CA TYR A 786 -6.72 5.21 15.46
C TYR A 786 -6.94 4.24 16.63
N TYR A 787 -5.88 3.71 17.23
CA TYR A 787 -6.01 2.81 18.37
C TYR A 787 -6.51 3.53 19.63
N LEU A 788 -6.12 4.80 19.82
CA LEU A 788 -6.68 5.66 20.87
C LEU A 788 -8.17 5.95 20.63
N SER A 789 -8.61 6.20 19.40
CA SER A 789 -10.03 6.43 19.08
C SER A 789 -10.89 5.18 19.32
N ARG A 790 -10.29 3.99 19.28
CA ARG A 790 -10.91 2.72 19.70
C ARG A 790 -10.91 2.47 21.21
N GLY A 791 -10.39 3.40 22.02
CA GLY A 791 -10.33 3.30 23.47
C GLY A 791 -9.21 2.42 24.02
N LEU A 792 -8.21 2.06 23.21
CA LEU A 792 -7.02 1.33 23.68
C LEU A 792 -6.06 2.27 24.41
N GLN A 793 -5.38 1.79 25.45
CA GLN A 793 -4.39 2.59 26.16
C GLN A 793 -3.05 2.58 25.40
N ILE A 794 -2.34 3.73 25.39
CA ILE A 794 -1.09 3.91 24.64
C ILE A 794 -0.06 2.81 24.93
N ASP A 795 0.09 2.44 26.20
CA ASP A 795 1.09 1.48 26.66
C ASP A 795 0.72 0.01 26.37
N ASP A 796 -0.52 -0.26 25.97
CA ASP A 796 -0.96 -1.61 25.60
C ASP A 796 -0.55 -1.98 24.16
N PHE A 797 -0.40 -0.99 23.28
CA PHE A 797 -0.14 -1.24 21.85
C PHE A 797 1.15 -0.61 21.32
N ALA A 798 1.59 0.55 21.82
CA ALA A 798 2.79 1.21 21.29
C ALA A 798 4.04 0.31 21.32
N PRO A 799 4.27 -0.52 22.37
CA PRO A 799 5.38 -1.47 22.37
C PRO A 799 5.31 -2.61 21.34
N ASN A 800 4.14 -2.81 20.72
CA ASN A 800 3.87 -3.79 19.67
C ASN A 800 3.92 -3.18 18.26
N LEU A 801 4.27 -1.90 18.14
CA LEU A 801 4.57 -1.26 16.86
C LEU A 801 6.04 -1.50 16.50
N SER A 802 6.28 -1.96 15.28
CA SER A 802 7.61 -2.05 14.67
C SER A 802 7.67 -1.11 13.46
N PHE A 803 8.89 -0.73 13.06
CA PHE A 803 9.12 0.11 11.89
C PHE A 803 10.03 -0.60 10.87
N PHE A 804 9.93 -0.21 9.61
CA PHE A 804 10.72 -0.80 8.53
C PHE A 804 11.13 0.23 7.46
N PHE A 805 12.43 0.49 7.31
CA PHE A 805 12.98 1.49 6.40
C PHE A 805 13.87 0.87 5.31
N SER A 806 13.99 1.57 4.17
CA SER A 806 15.02 1.36 3.14
C SER A 806 16.26 2.19 3.47
N ASN A 807 17.45 1.68 3.11
CA ASN A 807 18.69 2.44 3.11
C ASN A 807 19.27 2.51 1.69
N GLY A 808 19.38 3.73 1.16
CA GLY A 808 20.02 4.03 -0.12
C GLY A 808 21.39 4.70 0.04
N LEU A 809 21.81 5.46 -0.97
CA LEU A 809 23.14 6.08 -1.04
C LEU A 809 23.14 7.60 -0.75
N ASP A 810 21.98 8.24 -0.68
CA ASP A 810 21.83 9.63 -0.26
C ASP A 810 22.32 9.86 1.18
N PRO A 811 22.87 11.04 1.50
CA PRO A 811 23.49 11.30 2.80
C PRO A 811 22.53 11.12 3.98
N GLU A 812 21.25 11.48 3.83
CA GLU A 812 20.23 11.43 4.89
C GLU A 812 20.01 10.01 5.44
N TYR A 813 20.31 8.97 4.67
CA TYR A 813 20.25 7.57 5.14
C TYR A 813 21.20 7.29 6.31
N ALA A 814 22.25 8.09 6.50
CA ALA A 814 23.16 7.97 7.64
C ALA A 814 22.53 8.40 8.98
N VAL A 815 21.40 9.13 8.96
CA VAL A 815 20.73 9.67 10.15
C VAL A 815 19.24 9.31 10.25
N LEU A 816 18.71 8.53 9.30
CA LEU A 816 17.29 8.22 9.21
C LEU A 816 16.75 7.57 10.51
N GLY A 817 17.45 6.56 11.03
CA GLY A 817 17.01 5.81 12.21
C GLY A 817 17.09 6.62 13.50
N ARG A 818 18.16 7.39 13.70
CA ARG A 818 18.29 8.28 14.87
C ARG A 818 17.28 9.42 14.89
N VAL A 819 16.95 10.01 13.73
CA VAL A 819 15.88 11.01 13.62
C VAL A 819 14.53 10.37 13.97
N ALA A 820 14.23 9.19 13.42
CA ALA A 820 13.01 8.44 13.75
C ALA A 820 12.84 8.22 15.26
N ARG A 821 13.88 7.74 15.93
CA ARG A 821 13.88 7.49 17.39
C ARG A 821 13.64 8.77 18.19
N ARG A 822 14.26 9.89 17.81
CA ARG A 822 14.13 11.16 18.53
C ARG A 822 12.72 11.74 18.42
N ILE A 823 12.18 11.82 17.20
CA ILE A 823 10.81 12.32 16.98
C ILE A 823 9.79 11.46 17.73
N TRP A 824 9.89 10.13 17.60
CA TRP A 824 8.96 9.20 18.24
C TRP A 824 9.01 9.29 19.77
N SER A 825 10.20 9.24 20.36
CA SER A 825 10.35 9.20 21.82
C SER A 825 9.85 10.50 22.47
N VAL A 826 10.17 11.65 21.88
CA VAL A 826 9.71 12.97 22.34
C VAL A 826 8.18 13.05 22.27
N ALA A 827 7.58 12.69 21.14
CA ALA A 827 6.12 12.69 20.99
C ALA A 827 5.43 11.72 21.97
N MET A 828 5.93 10.48 22.07
CA MET A 828 5.37 9.47 22.97
C MET A 828 5.39 9.90 24.43
N ARG A 829 6.49 10.49 24.89
CA ARG A 829 6.63 10.94 26.28
C ARG A 829 5.82 12.21 26.55
N ASP A 830 5.97 13.23 25.71
CA ASP A 830 5.49 14.57 26.02
C ASP A 830 4.04 14.80 25.59
N LEU A 831 3.59 14.20 24.48
CA LEU A 831 2.22 14.33 23.99
C LEU A 831 1.35 13.16 24.45
N TYR A 832 1.75 11.92 24.15
CA TYR A 832 0.94 10.73 24.41
C TYR A 832 1.09 10.13 25.81
N LYS A 833 2.03 10.62 26.62
CA LYS A 833 2.29 10.18 28.00
C LYS A 833 2.60 8.69 28.14
N GLY A 834 3.19 8.08 27.10
CA GLY A 834 3.61 6.68 27.10
C GLY A 834 4.85 6.43 27.96
N ASN A 835 4.93 5.23 28.53
CA ASN A 835 6.07 4.80 29.34
C ASN A 835 7.35 4.59 28.51
N ASP A 836 8.47 4.30 29.18
CA ASP A 836 9.79 4.10 28.56
C ASP A 836 9.81 3.03 27.46
N ARG A 837 8.94 2.01 27.54
CA ARG A 837 8.86 0.96 26.52
C ARG A 837 8.14 1.47 25.27
N SER A 838 7.11 2.30 25.44
CA SER A 838 6.35 2.93 24.34
C SER A 838 7.18 3.97 23.59
N GLN A 839 8.12 4.62 24.27
CA GLN A 839 9.04 5.60 23.67
C GLN A 839 10.15 4.97 22.80
N LYS A 840 10.37 3.66 22.89
CA LYS A 840 11.47 2.95 22.20
C LYS A 840 11.04 2.47 20.81
N LEU A 841 11.25 3.32 19.81
CA LEU A 841 11.05 2.96 18.40
C LEU A 841 12.09 1.92 17.96
N LYS A 842 11.62 0.71 17.62
CA LYS A 842 12.44 -0.35 17.06
C LYS A 842 12.18 -0.46 15.56
N TYR A 843 13.23 -0.66 14.79
CA TYR A 843 13.09 -0.75 13.34
C TYR A 843 13.99 -1.79 12.69
N HIS A 844 13.51 -2.29 11.56
CA HIS A 844 14.26 -3.04 10.57
C HIS A 844 14.77 -2.10 9.47
N ILE A 845 15.97 -2.34 8.96
CA ILE A 845 16.46 -1.76 7.71
C ILE A 845 16.65 -2.87 6.67
N GLN A 846 16.29 -2.56 5.44
CA GLN A 846 16.70 -3.30 4.24
C GLN A 846 17.48 -2.36 3.32
N THR A 847 18.56 -2.84 2.72
CA THR A 847 19.30 -2.12 1.67
C THR A 847 18.39 -1.87 0.45
N SER A 848 18.57 -0.76 -0.27
CA SER A 848 17.66 -0.38 -1.36
C SER A 848 17.81 -1.29 -2.58
N GLY A 849 16.71 -1.93 -3.01
CA GLY A 849 16.65 -2.72 -4.24
C GLY A 849 16.78 -1.85 -5.49
N ARG A 850 16.18 -0.67 -5.49
CA ARG A 850 16.23 0.32 -6.58
C ARG A 850 17.62 0.83 -6.88
N SER A 851 18.51 0.82 -5.89
CA SER A 851 19.92 1.18 -6.07
C SER A 851 20.73 0.11 -6.84
N LEU A 852 20.18 -1.10 -7.00
CA LEU A 852 20.83 -2.24 -7.64
C LEU A 852 20.38 -2.34 -9.10
N HIS A 853 21.33 -2.63 -9.97
CA HIS A 853 21.15 -2.52 -11.42
C HIS A 853 21.38 -3.84 -12.13
N ALA A 854 20.66 -4.08 -13.23
CA ALA A 854 20.83 -5.27 -14.07
C ALA A 854 22.11 -5.24 -14.91
N GLN A 855 22.67 -4.05 -15.13
CA GLN A 855 24.00 -3.86 -15.73
C GLN A 855 25.08 -3.94 -14.66
N GLU A 856 26.18 -4.63 -14.96
CA GLU A 856 27.35 -4.75 -14.07
C GLU A 856 26.95 -5.17 -12.65
N ILE A 857 26.21 -6.29 -12.54
CA ILE A 857 25.58 -6.75 -11.29
C ILE A 857 26.56 -6.92 -10.13
N ASP A 858 27.84 -7.19 -10.39
CA ASP A 858 28.86 -7.29 -9.34
C ASP A 858 29.07 -5.98 -8.57
N PHE A 859 28.80 -4.83 -9.18
CA PHE A 859 28.88 -3.53 -8.49
C PHE A 859 27.80 -3.37 -7.42
N ASN A 860 26.75 -4.19 -7.43
CA ASN A 860 25.69 -4.15 -6.45
C ASN A 860 26.17 -4.53 -5.05
N ASP A 861 27.12 -5.46 -4.90
CA ASP A 861 27.70 -5.81 -3.59
C ASP A 861 28.39 -4.62 -2.91
N ILE A 862 29.00 -3.73 -3.70
CA ILE A 862 29.65 -2.51 -3.20
C ILE A 862 28.58 -1.57 -2.62
N ARG A 863 27.48 -1.37 -3.35
CA ARG A 863 26.36 -0.51 -2.91
C ARG A 863 25.72 -1.06 -1.64
N THR A 864 25.40 -2.36 -1.63
CA THR A 864 24.82 -3.06 -0.48
C THR A 864 25.73 -2.98 0.75
N THR A 865 27.06 -3.10 0.57
CA THR A 865 28.04 -2.98 1.67
C THR A 865 28.00 -1.61 2.33
N LEU A 866 27.97 -0.53 1.54
CA LEU A 866 27.91 0.84 2.08
C LEU A 866 26.59 1.11 2.83
N GLN A 867 25.48 0.64 2.27
CA GLN A 867 24.14 0.78 2.87
C GLN A 867 24.02 0.02 4.19
N ALA A 868 24.55 -1.22 4.23
CA ALA A 868 24.61 -2.04 5.43
C ALA A 868 25.50 -1.42 6.52
N LEU A 869 26.62 -0.81 6.12
CA LEU A 869 27.55 -0.16 7.05
C LEU A 869 26.85 0.98 7.81
N ILE A 870 26.22 1.92 7.11
CA ILE A 870 25.55 3.05 7.76
C ILE A 870 24.35 2.60 8.60
N ALA A 871 23.63 1.54 8.19
CA ALA A 871 22.53 0.96 8.98
C ALA A 871 23.01 0.42 10.34
N LEU A 872 24.15 -0.29 10.35
CA LEU A 872 24.75 -0.87 11.56
C LEU A 872 25.40 0.18 12.45
N GLN A 873 25.98 1.23 11.86
CA GLN A 873 26.55 2.38 12.56
C GLN A 873 25.48 3.25 13.23
N ASP A 874 24.28 3.35 12.64
CA ASP A 874 23.11 4.01 13.25
C ASP A 874 22.28 3.06 14.16
N ASN A 875 22.86 1.92 14.54
CA ASN A 875 22.35 1.00 15.55
C ASN A 875 20.95 0.42 15.24
N CYS A 876 20.73 -0.03 14.00
CA CYS A 876 19.48 -0.69 13.60
C CYS A 876 19.20 -1.98 14.41
N ASN A 877 17.93 -2.33 14.63
CA ASN A 877 17.56 -3.52 15.43
C ASN A 877 17.51 -4.82 14.61
N SER A 878 17.39 -4.71 13.29
CA SER A 878 17.33 -5.85 12.37
C SER A 878 17.79 -5.39 10.99
N LEU A 879 18.57 -6.18 10.27
CA LEU A 879 19.10 -5.83 8.94
C LEU A 879 18.90 -6.94 7.91
N HIS A 880 18.41 -6.55 6.74
CA HIS A 880 18.43 -7.33 5.51
C HIS A 880 19.41 -6.70 4.51
N THR A 881 20.19 -7.54 3.85
CA THR A 881 21.13 -7.16 2.79
C THR A 881 20.69 -7.85 1.51
N ASN A 882 20.42 -7.05 0.48
CA ASN A 882 20.02 -7.56 -0.82
C ASN A 882 21.18 -8.28 -1.51
N ALA A 883 20.81 -9.12 -2.45
CA ALA A 883 21.74 -9.87 -3.26
C ALA A 883 22.29 -9.03 -4.43
N TYR A 884 23.43 -9.44 -5.01
CA TYR A 884 24.01 -8.72 -6.14
C TYR A 884 23.18 -8.86 -7.44
N ASP A 885 22.40 -9.94 -7.56
CA ASP A 885 21.51 -10.28 -8.68
C ASP A 885 20.05 -9.82 -8.49
N GLU A 886 19.78 -8.97 -7.48
CA GLU A 886 18.44 -8.45 -7.11
C GLU A 886 17.63 -7.90 -8.29
N ALA A 887 18.30 -7.21 -9.22
CA ALA A 887 17.64 -6.57 -10.36
C ALA A 887 17.12 -7.57 -11.43
N ILE A 888 17.41 -8.86 -11.27
CA ILE A 888 17.15 -9.92 -12.25
C ILE A 888 16.31 -11.04 -11.65
N THR A 889 16.68 -11.57 -10.48
CA THR A 889 16.07 -12.79 -9.91
C THR A 889 16.05 -12.78 -8.38
N THR A 890 15.21 -13.62 -7.79
CA THR A 890 15.30 -13.96 -6.37
C THR A 890 16.65 -14.65 -6.06
N PRO A 891 17.26 -14.44 -4.87
CA PRO A 891 18.62 -14.87 -4.60
C PRO A 891 18.85 -16.40 -4.63
N THR A 892 19.83 -16.83 -5.43
CA THR A 892 20.36 -18.21 -5.39
C THR A 892 21.08 -18.50 -4.06
N GLU A 893 21.47 -19.76 -3.82
CA GLU A 893 22.25 -20.11 -2.62
C GLU A 893 23.59 -19.37 -2.56
N ASP A 894 24.30 -19.26 -3.69
CA ASP A 894 25.57 -18.52 -3.72
C ASP A 894 25.37 -17.01 -3.58
N SER A 895 24.31 -16.47 -4.18
CA SER A 895 23.99 -15.05 -4.08
C SER A 895 23.61 -14.63 -2.65
N VAL A 896 22.76 -15.41 -1.97
CA VAL A 896 22.40 -15.11 -0.57
C VAL A 896 23.60 -15.24 0.37
N ARG A 897 24.57 -16.12 0.08
CA ARG A 897 25.81 -16.22 0.85
C ARG A 897 26.65 -14.95 0.75
N ARG A 898 26.79 -14.34 -0.44
CA ARG A 898 27.48 -13.05 -0.62
C ARG A 898 26.78 -11.96 0.21
N ALA A 899 25.46 -11.85 0.09
CA ALA A 899 24.67 -10.90 0.84
C ALA A 899 24.83 -11.07 2.36
N MET A 900 24.78 -12.31 2.86
CA MET A 900 25.02 -12.60 4.28
C MET A 900 26.44 -12.26 4.72
N ALA A 901 27.44 -12.53 3.88
CA ALA A 901 28.84 -12.27 4.18
C ALA A 901 29.08 -10.77 4.44
N ILE A 902 28.37 -9.87 3.75
CA ILE A 902 28.44 -8.41 4.00
C ILE A 902 28.18 -8.11 5.49
N GLN A 903 27.07 -8.62 6.05
CA GLN A 903 26.75 -8.39 7.47
C GLN A 903 27.78 -9.05 8.40
N MET A 904 28.25 -10.24 8.05
CA MET A 904 29.23 -10.98 8.85
C MET A 904 30.58 -10.25 8.89
N ILE A 905 31.08 -9.78 7.76
CA ILE A 905 32.32 -9.01 7.65
C ILE A 905 32.21 -7.73 8.46
N ILE A 906 31.11 -6.97 8.32
CA ILE A 906 30.93 -5.71 9.06
C ILE A 906 30.87 -5.97 10.58
N ASN A 907 30.13 -6.98 11.04
CA ASN A 907 29.98 -7.22 12.48
C ASN A 907 31.22 -7.90 13.11
N ARG A 908 31.88 -8.80 12.39
CA ARG A 908 32.94 -9.66 12.92
C ARG A 908 34.35 -9.13 12.63
N GLU A 909 34.61 -8.64 11.41
CA GLU A 909 35.95 -8.27 10.94
C GLU A 909 36.19 -6.76 10.97
N PHE A 910 35.20 -5.95 10.58
CA PHE A 910 35.39 -4.49 10.48
C PHE A 910 35.60 -3.85 11.87
N GLY A 911 36.80 -3.33 12.11
CA GLY A 911 37.24 -2.89 13.43
C GLY A 911 36.43 -1.75 14.04
N VAL A 912 35.89 -0.84 13.22
CA VAL A 912 35.07 0.28 13.71
C VAL A 912 33.76 -0.20 14.32
N SER A 913 33.19 -1.31 13.83
CA SER A 913 31.93 -1.89 14.37
C SER A 913 32.06 -2.43 15.80
N LYS A 914 33.28 -2.49 16.35
CA LYS A 914 33.48 -2.83 17.76
C LYS A 914 33.10 -1.68 18.70
N ASN A 915 32.98 -0.46 18.16
CA ASN A 915 32.29 0.65 18.80
C ASN A 915 30.83 0.66 18.32
N GLU A 916 29.90 0.81 19.26
CA GLU A 916 28.46 0.75 19.07
C GLU A 916 27.82 2.14 18.94
N ASN A 917 28.59 3.22 19.10
CA ASN A 917 28.13 4.59 18.92
C ASN A 917 29.06 5.49 18.04
N PRO A 918 29.56 5.00 16.89
CA PRO A 918 30.63 5.68 16.15
C PRO A 918 30.18 6.98 15.49
N THR A 919 28.87 7.20 15.39
CA THR A 919 28.26 8.37 14.78
C THR A 919 28.08 9.53 15.75
N GLN A 920 28.16 9.31 17.07
CA GLN A 920 28.01 10.37 18.07
C GLN A 920 29.26 11.27 18.11
N GLY A 921 29.05 12.58 18.15
CA GLY A 921 30.11 13.59 18.17
C GLY A 921 30.66 14.00 16.80
N SER A 922 30.23 13.36 15.71
CA SER A 922 30.52 13.85 14.35
C SER A 922 29.69 15.10 14.05
N TYR A 923 30.35 16.21 13.73
CA TYR A 923 29.68 17.48 13.42
C TYR A 923 28.71 17.36 12.25
N PHE A 924 29.13 16.70 11.17
CA PHE A 924 28.29 16.49 10.00
C PHE A 924 27.04 15.66 10.33
N ILE A 925 27.19 14.62 11.14
CA ILE A 925 26.07 13.76 11.51
C ILE A 925 25.07 14.50 12.41
N GLN A 926 25.54 15.35 13.32
CA GLN A 926 24.67 16.16 14.16
C GLN A 926 23.87 17.18 13.35
N GLU A 927 24.55 17.93 12.47
CA GLU A 927 23.91 18.89 11.58
C GLU A 927 22.90 18.20 10.67
N LEU A 928 23.27 17.08 10.04
CA LEU A 928 22.38 16.32 9.18
C LEU A 928 21.18 15.76 9.95
N THR A 929 21.36 15.32 11.19
CA THR A 929 20.25 14.86 12.06
C THR A 929 19.25 15.99 12.28
N ASP A 930 19.72 17.21 12.56
CA ASP A 930 18.85 18.37 12.77
C ASP A 930 18.14 18.84 11.50
N LEU A 931 18.84 18.84 10.36
CA LEU A 931 18.27 19.19 9.05
C LEU A 931 17.16 18.21 8.64
N VAL A 932 17.43 16.91 8.74
CA VAL A 932 16.46 15.86 8.39
C VAL A 932 15.28 15.87 9.35
N GLU A 933 15.51 16.06 10.65
CA GLU A 933 14.42 16.19 11.63
C GLU A 933 13.49 17.35 11.28
N GLU A 934 14.02 18.56 11.04
CA GLU A 934 13.17 19.72 10.71
C GLU A 934 12.43 19.52 9.39
N ALA A 935 13.07 18.96 8.36
CA ALA A 935 12.42 18.66 7.09
C ALA A 935 11.23 17.68 7.25
N VAL A 936 11.36 16.68 8.12
CA VAL A 936 10.26 15.77 8.48
C VAL A 936 9.13 16.52 9.19
N LEU A 937 9.45 17.41 10.13
CA LEU A 937 8.43 18.20 10.85
C LEU A 937 7.69 19.19 9.95
N GLU A 938 8.34 19.73 8.93
CA GLU A 938 7.68 20.51 7.89
C GLU A 938 6.72 19.65 7.07
N GLU A 939 7.12 18.44 6.70
CA GLU A 939 6.28 17.53 5.96
C GLU A 939 5.03 17.12 6.77
N PHE A 940 5.17 16.92 8.08
CA PHE A 940 4.04 16.70 8.99
C PHE A 940 3.02 17.85 8.92
N LYS A 941 3.49 19.10 8.83
CA LYS A 941 2.60 20.26 8.69
C LYS A 941 1.85 20.24 7.34
N ARG A 942 2.54 19.91 6.24
CA ARG A 942 1.91 19.81 4.90
C ARG A 942 0.83 18.72 4.87
N LEU A 943 1.06 17.58 5.53
CA LEU A 943 0.07 16.53 5.70
C LEU A 943 -1.10 17.00 6.58
N ASN A 944 -0.82 17.69 7.69
CA ASN A 944 -1.83 18.22 8.59
C ASN A 944 -2.80 19.17 7.88
N GLU A 945 -2.28 20.10 7.08
CA GLU A 945 -3.08 21.06 6.28
C GLU A 945 -4.04 20.38 5.28
N ARG A 946 -3.85 19.08 5.02
CA ARG A 946 -4.68 18.24 4.15
C ARG A 946 -5.60 17.28 4.93
N GLY A 947 -5.76 17.47 6.24
CA GLY A 947 -6.58 16.59 7.09
C GLY A 947 -5.83 15.36 7.62
N GLY A 948 -4.51 15.47 7.77
CA GLY A 948 -3.64 14.37 8.20
C GLY A 948 -3.40 13.34 7.10
N VAL A 949 -2.89 12.17 7.46
CA VAL A 949 -2.51 11.12 6.50
C VAL A 949 -3.68 10.68 5.61
N LEU A 950 -4.85 10.41 6.20
CA LEU A 950 -6.02 9.93 5.46
C LEU A 950 -6.56 11.00 4.48
N GLY A 951 -6.69 12.25 4.91
CA GLY A 951 -7.11 13.33 4.01
C GLY A 951 -6.07 13.64 2.91
N ALA A 952 -4.77 13.49 3.22
CA ALA A 952 -3.71 13.57 2.22
C ALA A 952 -3.79 12.40 1.21
N MET A 953 -4.13 11.19 1.65
CA MET A 953 -4.36 10.04 0.77
C MET A 953 -5.58 10.25 -0.14
N GLU A 954 -6.66 10.85 0.35
CA GLU A 954 -7.82 11.18 -0.50
C GLU A 954 -7.48 12.15 -1.63
N THR A 955 -6.57 13.08 -1.37
CA THR A 955 -6.04 14.03 -2.37
C THR A 955 -4.83 13.46 -3.13
N GLN A 956 -4.45 12.20 -2.88
CA GLN A 956 -3.31 11.50 -3.47
C GLN A 956 -1.99 12.25 -3.32
N TYR A 957 -1.85 13.02 -2.24
CA TYR A 957 -0.67 13.86 -2.02
C TYR A 957 0.61 13.04 -1.90
N GLN A 958 0.62 12.02 -1.04
CA GLN A 958 1.79 11.16 -0.86
C GLN A 958 2.18 10.50 -2.18
N ARG A 959 1.21 9.86 -2.85
CA ARG A 959 1.45 9.16 -4.13
C ARG A 959 1.97 10.09 -5.21
N SER A 960 1.38 11.28 -5.34
CA SER A 960 1.83 12.28 -6.32
C SER A 960 3.26 12.73 -6.02
N LYS A 961 3.57 13.01 -4.76
CA LYS A 961 4.93 13.41 -4.34
C LYS A 961 5.96 12.30 -4.62
N ILE A 962 5.63 11.05 -4.30
CA ILE A 962 6.47 9.88 -4.60
C ILE A 962 6.72 9.76 -6.11
N GLN A 963 5.68 9.94 -6.93
CA GLN A 963 5.82 9.90 -8.39
C GLN A 963 6.66 11.06 -8.93
N GLU A 964 6.51 12.27 -8.39
CA GLU A 964 7.32 13.44 -8.76
C GLU A 964 8.81 13.21 -8.45
N GLU A 965 9.12 12.73 -7.25
CA GLU A 965 10.48 12.39 -6.83
C GLU A 965 11.06 11.24 -7.67
N SER A 966 10.23 10.24 -8.00
CA SER A 966 10.60 9.14 -8.89
C SER A 966 10.96 9.62 -10.30
N MET A 967 10.12 10.49 -10.89
CA MET A 967 10.36 11.06 -12.21
C MET A 967 11.61 11.93 -12.23
N TYR A 968 11.86 12.70 -11.17
CA TYR A 968 13.07 13.50 -11.04
C TYR A 968 14.32 12.62 -11.03
N TYR A 969 14.33 11.56 -10.23
CA TYR A 969 15.42 10.58 -10.21
C TYR A 969 15.65 9.93 -11.59
N GLU A 970 14.61 9.42 -12.24
CA GLU A 970 14.76 8.75 -13.55
C GLU A 970 15.25 9.73 -14.62
N HIS A 971 14.80 10.99 -14.58
CA HIS A 971 15.28 12.04 -15.49
C HIS A 971 16.79 12.25 -15.33
N LEU A 972 17.28 12.45 -14.10
CA LEU A 972 18.71 12.64 -13.83
C LEU A 972 19.55 11.41 -14.18
N LYS A 973 19.02 10.21 -13.94
CA LYS A 973 19.65 8.94 -14.31
C LYS A 973 19.79 8.81 -15.83
N HIS A 974 18.75 9.12 -16.58
CA HIS A 974 18.77 9.03 -18.05
C HIS A 974 19.56 10.17 -18.71
N SER A 975 19.55 11.38 -18.15
CA SER A 975 20.36 12.50 -18.67
C SER A 975 21.85 12.34 -18.38
N GLY A 976 22.21 11.58 -17.34
CA GLY A 976 23.58 11.40 -16.87
C GLY A 976 24.03 12.42 -15.83
N GLU A 977 23.16 13.37 -15.44
CA GLU A 977 23.44 14.35 -14.38
C GLU A 977 23.61 13.69 -13.01
N LEU A 978 22.89 12.60 -12.75
CA LEU A 978 23.13 11.72 -11.61
C LEU A 978 24.02 10.55 -12.07
N PRO A 979 25.32 10.51 -11.70
CA PRO A 979 26.22 9.47 -12.17
C PRO A 979 25.89 8.11 -11.54
N ILE A 980 25.60 7.13 -12.40
CA ILE A 980 25.38 5.74 -12.01
C ILE A 980 26.41 4.85 -12.72
N ILE A 981 27.42 4.43 -11.96
CA ILE A 981 28.54 3.61 -12.42
C ILE A 981 28.05 2.28 -13.00
N GLY A 982 28.45 1.97 -14.24
CA GLY A 982 28.05 0.78 -15.00
C GLY A 982 26.75 0.95 -15.80
N VAL A 983 26.04 2.08 -15.66
CA VAL A 983 24.73 2.31 -16.29
C VAL A 983 24.78 3.47 -17.29
N ASN A 984 25.02 4.69 -16.81
CA ASN A 984 25.10 5.89 -17.65
C ASN A 984 26.53 6.44 -17.77
N THR A 985 27.44 5.99 -16.92
CA THR A 985 28.88 6.31 -16.94
C THR A 985 29.70 5.09 -16.55
N PHE A 986 30.98 5.04 -16.92
CA PHE A 986 31.86 3.87 -16.74
C PHE A 986 31.23 2.58 -17.31
N ILE A 987 30.66 2.68 -18.51
CA ILE A 987 29.99 1.58 -19.19
C ILE A 987 31.05 0.64 -19.78
N ASN A 988 30.86 -0.67 -19.59
CA ASN A 988 31.71 -1.69 -20.18
C ASN A 988 31.58 -1.71 -21.72
N PRO A 989 32.66 -1.39 -22.47
CA PRO A 989 32.60 -1.28 -23.93
C PRO A 989 32.13 -2.55 -24.63
N LYS A 990 32.34 -3.74 -24.03
CA LYS A 990 31.89 -5.01 -24.61
C LYS A 990 30.37 -5.08 -24.75
N THR A 991 29.64 -4.49 -23.80
CA THR A 991 28.16 -4.49 -23.77
C THR A 991 27.53 -3.59 -24.83
N LEU A 992 28.32 -2.71 -25.43
CA LEU A 992 27.89 -1.80 -26.50
C LEU A 992 28.19 -2.35 -27.90
N ALA A 993 28.94 -3.45 -28.01
CA ALA A 993 29.29 -4.05 -29.28
C ALA A 993 28.06 -4.66 -29.98
N ALA A 994 27.99 -4.54 -31.30
CA ALA A 994 26.94 -5.16 -32.10
C ALA A 994 27.00 -6.69 -31.97
N GLY A 995 25.86 -7.32 -31.68
CA GLY A 995 25.77 -8.78 -31.49
C GLY A 995 26.21 -9.29 -30.11
N TYR A 996 26.43 -8.42 -29.13
CA TYR A 996 26.65 -8.84 -27.74
C TYR A 996 25.45 -9.64 -27.22
N VAL A 997 25.73 -10.81 -26.67
CA VAL A 997 24.76 -11.67 -25.98
C VAL A 997 25.12 -11.65 -24.50
N PRO A 998 24.22 -11.19 -23.62
CA PRO A 998 24.44 -11.24 -22.17
C PRO A 998 24.68 -12.67 -21.67
N GLU A 999 25.50 -12.80 -20.63
CA GLU A 999 25.69 -14.10 -19.97
C GLU A 999 24.38 -14.61 -19.36
N LYS A 1000 24.19 -15.94 -19.40
CA LYS A 1000 23.03 -16.57 -18.78
C LYS A 1000 23.24 -16.65 -17.27
N ILE A 1001 22.32 -16.05 -16.53
CA ILE A 1001 22.27 -16.11 -15.07
C ILE A 1001 21.26 -17.18 -14.66
N GLU A 1002 21.57 -17.92 -13.61
CA GLU A 1002 20.63 -18.88 -13.02
C GLU A 1002 19.42 -18.14 -12.45
N LEU A 1003 18.22 -18.51 -12.89
CA LEU A 1003 16.98 -17.89 -12.43
C LEU A 1003 16.29 -18.77 -11.40
N ALA A 1004 15.94 -18.17 -10.27
CA ALA A 1004 15.16 -18.80 -9.22
C ALA A 1004 13.67 -18.69 -9.59
N ARG A 1005 13.10 -19.81 -10.06
CA ARG A 1005 11.68 -19.92 -10.46
C ARG A 1005 11.02 -21.18 -9.93
N ALA A 1006 9.69 -21.14 -9.83
CA ALA A 1006 8.90 -22.32 -9.47
C ALA A 1006 8.73 -23.25 -10.68
N SER A 1007 9.01 -24.54 -10.46
CA SER A 1007 8.79 -25.56 -11.46
C SER A 1007 7.30 -25.85 -11.68
N GLN A 1008 6.96 -26.38 -12.85
CA GLN A 1008 5.60 -26.83 -13.16
C GLN A 1008 5.07 -27.85 -12.13
N GLU A 1009 5.93 -28.73 -11.63
CA GLU A 1009 5.58 -29.73 -10.62
C GLU A 1009 5.21 -29.09 -9.28
N GLU A 1010 5.96 -28.09 -8.84
CA GLU A 1010 5.66 -27.31 -7.63
C GLU A 1010 4.32 -26.59 -7.74
N LYS A 1011 4.06 -25.92 -8.88
CA LYS A 1011 2.80 -25.24 -9.16
C LYS A 1011 1.60 -26.19 -9.13
N ASN A 1012 1.73 -27.34 -9.82
CA ASN A 1012 0.71 -28.39 -9.84
C ASN A 1012 0.49 -29.01 -8.46
N THR A 1013 1.53 -29.11 -7.64
CA THR A 1013 1.42 -29.64 -6.27
C THR A 1013 0.59 -28.70 -5.40
N GLN A 1014 0.83 -27.40 -5.45
CA GLN A 1014 0.03 -26.43 -4.69
C GLN A 1014 -1.43 -26.40 -5.13
N LEU A 1015 -1.70 -26.51 -6.44
CA LEU A 1015 -3.07 -26.62 -6.96
C LEU A 1015 -3.80 -27.86 -6.41
N LYS A 1016 -3.14 -29.02 -6.38
CA LYS A 1016 -3.72 -30.23 -5.79
C LYS A 1016 -3.93 -30.10 -4.29
N ASN A 1017 -2.98 -29.51 -3.57
CA ASN A 1017 -3.06 -29.33 -2.12
C ASN A 1017 -4.28 -28.47 -1.73
N VAL A 1018 -4.49 -27.33 -2.40
CA VAL A 1018 -5.63 -26.45 -2.07
C VAL A 1018 -6.97 -27.09 -2.44
N GLN A 1019 -7.06 -27.77 -3.60
CA GLN A 1019 -8.26 -28.48 -4.00
C GLN A 1019 -8.62 -29.58 -3.01
N GLN A 1020 -7.64 -30.37 -2.58
CA GLN A 1020 -7.86 -31.42 -1.58
C GLN A 1020 -8.31 -30.83 -0.24
N PHE A 1021 -7.67 -29.75 0.22
CA PHE A 1021 -8.06 -29.06 1.45
C PHE A 1021 -9.50 -28.55 1.41
N GLN A 1022 -9.91 -27.94 0.29
CA GLN A 1022 -11.29 -27.46 0.10
C GLN A 1022 -12.31 -28.60 0.09
N ILE A 1023 -11.96 -29.76 -0.50
CA ILE A 1023 -12.81 -30.96 -0.48
C ILE A 1023 -12.94 -31.50 0.95
N ASP A 1024 -11.84 -31.63 1.66
CA ASP A 1024 -11.80 -32.21 3.02
C ASP A 1024 -12.58 -31.38 4.06
N HIS A 1025 -12.76 -30.08 3.81
CA HIS A 1025 -13.36 -29.13 4.75
C HIS A 1025 -14.65 -28.47 4.26
N GLN A 1026 -15.24 -28.91 3.15
CA GLN A 1026 -16.35 -28.22 2.49
C GLN A 1026 -17.52 -27.83 3.42
N SER A 1027 -18.01 -28.76 4.24
CA SER A 1027 -19.16 -28.51 5.12
C SER A 1027 -18.86 -27.51 6.25
N ASP A 1028 -17.67 -27.58 6.85
CA ASP A 1028 -17.26 -26.65 7.88
C ASP A 1028 -16.91 -25.28 7.29
N ALA A 1029 -16.32 -25.24 6.09
CA ALA A 1029 -16.02 -24.01 5.37
C ALA A 1029 -17.30 -23.20 5.12
N ASP A 1030 -18.36 -23.83 4.59
CA ASP A 1030 -19.64 -23.14 4.34
C ASP A 1030 -20.24 -22.52 5.61
N ARG A 1031 -20.07 -23.18 6.76
CA ARG A 1031 -20.51 -22.66 8.06
C ARG A 1031 -19.65 -21.47 8.49
N GLU A 1032 -18.33 -21.61 8.49
CA GLU A 1032 -17.44 -20.57 8.99
C GLU A 1032 -17.38 -19.34 8.08
N LEU A 1033 -17.53 -19.48 6.76
CA LEU A 1033 -17.64 -18.34 5.85
C LEU A 1033 -18.91 -17.52 6.10
N LYS A 1034 -20.04 -18.19 6.44
CA LYS A 1034 -21.27 -17.49 6.86
C LYS A 1034 -21.06 -16.73 8.18
N ASN A 1035 -20.39 -17.36 9.15
CA ASN A 1035 -20.05 -16.73 10.42
C ASN A 1035 -19.14 -15.50 10.22
N LEU A 1036 -18.14 -15.63 9.35
CA LEU A 1036 -17.21 -14.55 9.02
C LEU A 1036 -17.93 -13.34 8.40
N LYS A 1037 -18.81 -13.58 7.42
CA LYS A 1037 -19.64 -12.52 6.81
C LYS A 1037 -20.56 -11.87 7.84
N ALA A 1038 -21.20 -12.67 8.70
CA ALA A 1038 -22.07 -12.17 9.74
C ALA A 1038 -21.31 -11.30 10.76
N ALA A 1039 -20.11 -11.72 11.19
CA ALA A 1039 -19.26 -10.94 12.09
C ALA A 1039 -18.86 -9.59 11.45
N ALA A 1040 -18.48 -9.60 10.17
CA ALA A 1040 -18.13 -8.38 9.44
C ALA A 1040 -19.31 -7.40 9.33
N LEU A 1041 -20.51 -7.89 9.00
CA LEU A 1041 -21.72 -7.06 8.86
C LEU A 1041 -22.28 -6.55 10.20
N LYS A 1042 -22.11 -7.30 11.30
CA LYS A 1042 -22.56 -6.90 12.65
C LYS A 1042 -21.59 -5.96 13.37
N GLY A 1043 -20.39 -5.75 12.84
CA GLY A 1043 -19.35 -4.96 13.52
C GLY A 1043 -18.55 -5.73 14.59
N ASP A 1044 -18.70 -7.05 14.68
CA ASP A 1044 -17.92 -7.90 15.59
C ASP A 1044 -16.43 -7.93 15.20
N ASN A 1045 -15.58 -8.47 16.10
CA ASN A 1045 -14.15 -8.63 15.84
C ASN A 1045 -13.90 -9.69 14.75
N ILE A 1046 -13.46 -9.23 13.57
CA ILE A 1046 -13.25 -10.06 12.39
C ILE A 1046 -12.08 -11.02 12.58
N PHE A 1047 -11.02 -10.60 13.26
CA PHE A 1047 -9.85 -11.45 13.47
C PHE A 1047 -10.16 -12.69 14.32
N ALA A 1048 -11.02 -12.55 15.34
CA ALA A 1048 -11.51 -13.69 16.12
C ALA A 1048 -12.31 -14.69 15.27
N ALA A 1049 -13.10 -14.21 14.29
CA ALA A 1049 -13.79 -15.08 13.34
C ALA A 1049 -12.80 -15.75 12.34
N LEU A 1050 -11.79 -15.03 11.88
CA LEU A 1050 -10.74 -15.55 11.01
C LEU A 1050 -9.91 -16.67 11.66
N LEU A 1051 -9.63 -16.59 12.97
CA LEU A 1051 -8.97 -17.69 13.70
C LEU A 1051 -9.74 -19.01 13.63
N LYS A 1052 -11.08 -18.96 13.57
CA LYS A 1052 -11.92 -20.14 13.38
C LYS A 1052 -12.00 -20.56 11.91
N ALA A 1053 -12.30 -19.60 11.02
CA ALA A 1053 -12.43 -19.86 9.60
C ALA A 1053 -11.16 -20.46 8.99
N SER A 1054 -9.99 -19.97 9.38
CA SER A 1054 -8.67 -20.43 8.89
C SER A 1054 -8.34 -21.89 9.22
N ARG A 1055 -9.10 -22.58 10.08
CA ARG A 1055 -8.97 -24.02 10.29
C ARG A 1055 -9.61 -24.86 9.17
N HIS A 1056 -10.53 -24.27 8.41
CA HIS A 1056 -11.38 -24.99 7.45
C HIS A 1056 -11.46 -24.31 6.07
N CYS A 1057 -11.09 -23.03 5.98
CA CYS A 1057 -11.18 -22.24 4.77
C CYS A 1057 -9.79 -21.94 4.22
N SER A 1058 -9.66 -22.02 2.90
CA SER A 1058 -8.50 -21.51 2.16
C SER A 1058 -8.42 -19.98 2.20
N LEU A 1059 -7.28 -19.44 1.80
CA LEU A 1059 -6.99 -18.02 1.76
C LEU A 1059 -7.98 -17.26 0.87
N PHE A 1060 -8.24 -17.77 -0.34
CA PHE A 1060 -9.18 -17.13 -1.25
C PHE A 1060 -10.62 -17.22 -0.78
N GLN A 1061 -11.06 -18.37 -0.23
CA GLN A 1061 -12.41 -18.49 0.33
C GLN A 1061 -12.69 -17.41 1.39
N MET A 1062 -11.73 -17.18 2.30
CA MET A 1062 -11.86 -16.10 3.30
C MET A 1062 -11.84 -14.71 2.68
N SER A 1063 -10.94 -14.46 1.72
CA SER A 1063 -10.84 -13.15 1.04
C SER A 1063 -12.09 -12.83 0.23
N GLN A 1064 -12.59 -13.78 -0.55
CA GLN A 1064 -13.82 -13.67 -1.33
C GLN A 1064 -15.04 -13.43 -0.43
N ALA A 1065 -15.14 -14.13 0.70
CA ALA A 1065 -16.22 -13.90 1.66
C ALA A 1065 -16.23 -12.46 2.19
N LEU A 1066 -15.06 -11.86 2.43
CA LEU A 1066 -14.95 -10.45 2.83
C LEU A 1066 -15.16 -9.47 1.66
N TYR A 1067 -14.81 -9.83 0.43
CA TYR A 1067 -15.15 -9.01 -0.75
C TYR A 1067 -16.66 -8.94 -0.99
N GLU A 1068 -17.38 -10.04 -0.82
CA GLU A 1068 -18.82 -10.11 -1.05
C GLU A 1068 -19.64 -9.25 -0.08
N VAL A 1069 -19.14 -9.06 1.15
CA VAL A 1069 -19.76 -8.10 2.07
C VAL A 1069 -19.41 -6.66 1.75
N GLY A 1070 -18.50 -6.42 0.78
CA GLY A 1070 -18.12 -5.15 0.15
C GLY A 1070 -16.73 -4.63 0.53
N GLY A 1071 -15.88 -5.47 1.12
CA GLY A 1071 -14.55 -5.07 1.58
C GLY A 1071 -13.55 -4.75 0.47
N GLN A 1072 -13.82 -4.95 -0.81
CA GLN A 1072 -12.82 -4.91 -1.90
C GLN A 1072 -12.19 -3.51 -2.11
N TYR A 1073 -10.87 -3.44 -2.31
CA TYR A 1073 -10.11 -2.20 -2.53
C TYR A 1073 -10.51 -1.50 -3.84
N ARG A 1074 -10.82 -0.21 -3.77
CA ARG A 1074 -10.98 0.67 -4.95
C ARG A 1074 -9.67 1.37 -5.26
N ARG A 1075 -9.19 1.21 -6.49
CA ARG A 1075 -7.95 1.85 -6.95
C ARG A 1075 -8.15 3.35 -7.07
N ASN A 1076 -7.15 4.09 -6.60
CA ASN A 1076 -7.03 5.52 -6.81
C ASN A 1076 -6.12 5.83 -8.00
N LEU A 1077 -6.39 6.93 -8.72
CA LEU A 1077 -5.69 7.42 -9.91
C LEU A 1077 -4.82 8.61 -9.54
#